data_AF-A0A4R5HHV7-F1
#
_entry.id   AF-A0A4R5HHV7-F1
#
_cell.length_a   1.000
_cell.length_b   1.000
_cell.length_c   1.000
_cell.angle_alpha   90.00
_cell.angle_beta   90.00
_cell.angle_gamma   90.00
#
_symmetry.space_group_name_H-M   'P 1'
#
loop_
_entity.id
_entity.type
_entity.pdbx_description
1 polymer ?
#
loop_
_entity_poly.entity_id
_entity_poly.type
_entity_poly.pdbx_seq_one_letter_code
_entity_poly.pdbx_strand_id
1 'polypeptide(L)'
;MNDKTHDKLSEAVDAIKADIPTDAEISGAAERVKAAIENKRGPQTVISSDSWDSIEDYISAIPAYLDKTLTEQQTLLFDEELRSSLPLRRALNEARGHHSKSADSFKQKSRFKTMRWLASAATIAALAFLFIAVSPDLPSFNQTRLAQVSAVDGEIYQIVDGGLQELTPGSWIDGRQRIRSAAGSSAIITLDDGSEIEVDERSELSMTRRGSGNRIDVSRGRILVVASPQGSGTLDVFTDEFMVSVTGTIFEVAHGAKGSRVAVIEGSVNVSLEGNVSSLVPGEALGSRSEFKSLNLENEITWSQDADEYIAMLKEVSALQKDIQAAMDSPERFSTRLLNLVPENTAAYIAVPNAPEKIAEVYEVIHKRVQSSTVLTNSWTEFESTEESEHLETIMAWMQEIGDTLGDETVLALAIKDGEFTGVRGDTQGENDHLTPVVLSEVDADAFRASFGKQVAQLAESLKAEGFDDEGNEFEIDIVIVDDASDAVDDQLSVLLIDDLLVASADAETLQTMQANIASGSSSFVGSELHQLLESSYSQGTEILGAINVVEFVSPFAHSSKTSEQARQALEESGISTLKYIIAQYEQQDGATTIAADMHFAGERSGIMSLLASPGSMGSLEFFSTETTFATALLAREPIAIVEELGDIRIGSDDSPGANDAQAEIQLFYDIVSGVGGEMAFGLDGPALPTPAWKAVIESYDQVELQASIAAAVQRFNDKAALKDVNASITLTPSNVDGYTGYRLDLSIDASEDVPAMLTSASFNYAYVEGYLVAAANEALVDRAIGFYTSGSGLPTDSEFQDLMTRDGYLDYSALFFSRLGEMIGGIMSSLPAVLSEEQQQALSLIDELDAEMGPSLTSVLALPDKIHVAHNGSSQLPTQVVSQLAALLPLIESPRLEDEDKKAEQ
;
A
#
# COMPACT_ATOMS: atom_id res chain seq x y z
N MET A 1 11.47 39.68 -49.94
CA MET A 1 10.20 39.36 -50.62
C MET A 1 9.50 38.34 -49.73
N ASN A 2 8.46 38.62 -48.96
CA ASN A 2 7.57 39.78 -48.91
C ASN A 2 7.11 39.98 -47.45
N ASP A 3 7.07 41.24 -47.07
CA ASP A 3 6.36 41.86 -45.94
C ASP A 3 4.83 41.58 -45.92
N LYS A 4 4.36 40.59 -46.69
CA LYS A 4 2.95 40.23 -46.88
C LYS A 4 2.52 39.00 -46.06
N THR A 5 3.47 38.25 -45.49
CA THR A 5 3.15 37.05 -44.71
C THR A 5 2.80 37.39 -43.27
N HIS A 6 3.42 38.44 -42.70
CA HIS A 6 3.08 38.95 -41.37
C HIS A 6 1.70 39.62 -41.30
N ASP A 7 1.34 40.40 -42.33
CA ASP A 7 0.01 41.01 -42.43
C ASP A 7 -1.11 39.96 -42.51
N LYS A 8 -0.88 38.84 -43.21
CA LYS A 8 -1.86 37.75 -43.31
C LYS A 8 -2.04 36.95 -42.03
N LEU A 9 -0.99 36.84 -41.20
CA LEU A 9 -1.08 36.19 -39.90
C LEU A 9 -1.82 37.08 -38.89
N SER A 10 -1.60 38.40 -38.94
CA SER A 10 -2.39 39.37 -38.17
C SER A 10 -3.85 39.39 -38.60
N GLU A 11 -4.15 39.39 -39.90
CA GLU A 11 -5.52 39.28 -40.42
C GLU A 11 -6.19 37.96 -40.02
N ALA A 12 -5.46 36.84 -39.96
CA ALA A 12 -6.00 35.56 -39.52
C ALA A 12 -6.29 35.54 -37.99
N VAL A 13 -5.42 36.14 -37.19
CA VAL A 13 -5.61 36.25 -35.73
C VAL A 13 -6.75 37.23 -35.40
N ASP A 14 -6.89 38.32 -36.15
CA ASP A 14 -7.99 39.26 -36.00
C ASP A 14 -9.32 38.69 -36.52
N ALA A 15 -9.29 37.83 -37.55
CA ALA A 15 -10.47 37.07 -38.00
C ALA A 15 -10.92 36.03 -36.98
N ILE A 16 -9.99 35.36 -36.27
CA ILE A 16 -10.31 34.42 -35.19
C ILE A 16 -10.86 35.15 -33.96
N LYS A 17 -10.33 36.34 -33.63
CA LYS A 17 -10.90 37.19 -32.56
C LYS A 17 -12.26 37.77 -32.91
N ALA A 18 -12.57 37.95 -34.20
CA ALA A 18 -13.86 38.40 -34.67
C ALA A 18 -14.94 37.29 -34.69
N ASP A 19 -14.55 36.02 -34.53
CA ASP A 19 -15.45 34.85 -34.50
C ASP A 19 -15.76 34.38 -33.06
N ILE A 20 -15.25 35.08 -32.05
CA ILE A 20 -15.63 34.90 -30.65
C ILE A 20 -16.97 35.64 -30.46
N PRO A 21 -18.08 34.93 -30.19
CA PRO A 21 -19.38 35.56 -30.04
C PRO A 21 -19.33 36.60 -28.92
N THR A 22 -19.84 37.79 -29.18
CA THR A 22 -19.88 38.84 -28.16
C THR A 22 -20.77 38.42 -26.98
N ASP A 23 -20.52 38.95 -25.78
CA ASP A 23 -21.36 38.66 -24.60
C ASP A 23 -22.85 38.94 -24.84
N ALA A 24 -23.16 39.88 -25.75
CA ALA A 24 -24.52 40.18 -26.20
C ALA A 24 -25.11 39.07 -27.10
N GLU A 25 -24.31 38.42 -27.94
CA GLU A 25 -24.71 37.28 -28.76
C GLU A 25 -24.84 35.99 -27.94
N ILE A 26 -23.98 35.79 -26.94
CA ILE A 26 -24.08 34.71 -25.96
C ILE A 26 -25.34 34.87 -25.11
N SER A 27 -25.61 36.10 -24.63
CA SER A 27 -26.84 36.41 -23.89
C SER A 27 -28.08 36.27 -24.77
N GLY A 28 -28.03 36.72 -26.02
CA GLY A 28 -29.11 36.54 -26.99
C GLY A 28 -29.33 35.06 -27.39
N ALA A 29 -28.27 34.24 -27.40
CA ALA A 29 -28.38 32.80 -27.60
C ALA A 29 -29.02 32.12 -26.38
N ALA A 30 -28.66 32.52 -25.17
CA ALA A 30 -29.28 32.06 -23.94
C ALA A 30 -30.78 32.42 -23.88
N GLU A 31 -31.17 33.63 -24.29
CA GLU A 31 -32.58 34.03 -24.40
C GLU A 31 -33.33 33.23 -25.48
N ARG A 32 -32.71 32.94 -26.64
CA ARG A 32 -33.32 32.11 -27.68
C ARG A 32 -33.49 30.65 -27.24
N VAL A 33 -32.52 30.11 -26.50
CA VAL A 33 -32.60 28.76 -25.90
C VAL A 33 -33.68 28.73 -24.82
N LYS A 34 -33.78 29.75 -23.97
CA LYS A 34 -34.84 29.90 -22.97
C LYS A 34 -36.23 29.98 -23.62
N ALA A 35 -36.38 30.78 -24.68
CA ALA A 35 -37.62 30.86 -25.45
C ALA A 35 -37.96 29.56 -26.22
N ALA A 36 -36.96 28.81 -26.67
CA ALA A 36 -37.14 27.51 -27.31
C ALA A 36 -37.51 26.40 -26.31
N ILE A 37 -37.03 26.48 -25.07
CA ILE A 37 -37.40 25.61 -23.95
C ILE A 37 -38.83 25.93 -23.47
N GLU A 38 -39.20 27.22 -23.39
CA GLU A 38 -40.55 27.66 -23.07
C GLU A 38 -41.58 27.24 -24.15
N ASN A 39 -41.21 27.28 -25.44
CA ASN A 39 -42.07 26.82 -26.54
C ASN A 39 -42.16 25.30 -26.71
N LYS A 40 -41.25 24.50 -26.09
CA LYS A 40 -41.30 23.03 -26.11
C LYS A 40 -42.05 22.42 -24.92
N ARG A 41 -42.46 23.23 -23.93
CA ARG A 41 -43.33 22.78 -22.84
C ARG A 41 -44.79 22.83 -23.30
N GLY A 42 -45.32 21.67 -23.71
CA GLY A 42 -46.75 21.45 -23.84
C GLY A 42 -47.51 21.73 -22.54
N PRO A 43 -48.85 21.88 -22.57
CA PRO A 43 -49.60 22.54 -21.51
C PRO A 43 -49.63 21.66 -20.26
N GLN A 44 -48.76 21.97 -19.31
CA GLN A 44 -49.00 21.61 -17.92
C GLN A 44 -49.54 22.83 -17.19
N THR A 45 -50.78 22.63 -16.78
CA THR A 45 -51.59 23.43 -15.89
C THR A 45 -50.77 24.10 -14.79
N VAL A 46 -50.89 25.42 -14.74
CA VAL A 46 -50.55 26.27 -13.60
C VAL A 46 -51.15 25.69 -12.32
N ILE A 47 -50.29 25.33 -11.37
CA ILE A 47 -50.59 25.32 -9.94
C ILE A 47 -49.61 26.29 -9.30
N SER A 48 -50.18 27.17 -8.48
CA SER A 48 -49.63 28.43 -8.00
C SER A 48 -48.43 28.29 -7.05
N SER A 49 -47.44 29.17 -7.24
CA SER A 49 -46.47 29.73 -6.28
C SER A 49 -46.06 28.89 -5.07
N ASP A 50 -44.94 28.17 -5.17
CA ASP A 50 -44.12 27.67 -4.04
C ASP A 50 -42.74 27.25 -4.58
N SER A 51 -41.91 28.19 -5.07
CA SER A 51 -40.49 27.89 -5.32
C SER A 51 -39.67 28.41 -4.13
N TRP A 52 -38.82 27.54 -3.60
CA TRP A 52 -37.88 27.83 -2.51
C TRP A 52 -36.50 27.91 -3.15
N ASP A 53 -36.22 29.04 -3.80
CA ASP A 53 -35.03 29.21 -4.65
C ASP A 53 -33.91 29.98 -3.92
N SER A 54 -34.15 30.43 -2.68
CA SER A 54 -33.19 31.18 -1.85
C SER A 54 -33.24 30.75 -0.39
N ILE A 55 -32.13 30.93 0.34
CA ILE A 55 -32.07 30.57 1.76
C ILE A 55 -33.06 31.36 2.62
N GLU A 56 -33.42 32.58 2.19
CA GLU A 56 -34.47 33.39 2.82
C GLU A 56 -35.86 32.75 2.75
N ASP A 57 -36.16 31.96 1.71
CA ASP A 57 -37.43 31.25 1.58
C ASP A 57 -37.54 30.13 2.62
N TYR A 58 -36.45 29.39 2.84
CA TYR A 58 -36.36 28.38 3.89
C TYR A 58 -36.40 29.01 5.29
N ILE A 59 -35.69 30.12 5.52
CA ILE A 59 -35.76 30.83 6.81
C ILE A 59 -37.19 31.32 7.08
N SER A 60 -37.90 31.78 6.06
CA SER A 60 -39.31 32.21 6.17
C SER A 60 -40.27 31.04 6.43
N ALA A 61 -39.90 29.82 6.05
CA ALA A 61 -40.69 28.60 6.28
C ALA A 61 -40.51 27.99 7.69
N ILE A 62 -39.57 28.49 8.51
CA ILE A 62 -39.31 28.00 9.88
C ILE A 62 -40.57 27.91 10.75
N PRO A 63 -41.49 28.90 10.80
CA PRO A 63 -42.69 28.79 11.63
C PRO A 63 -43.60 27.65 11.18
N ALA A 64 -43.77 27.47 9.86
CA ALA A 64 -44.58 26.39 9.29
C ALA A 64 -43.93 25.01 9.51
N TYR A 65 -42.59 24.93 9.50
CA TYR A 65 -41.85 23.72 9.86
C TYR A 65 -42.03 23.36 11.35
N LEU A 66 -41.93 24.34 12.25
CA LEU A 66 -42.12 24.14 13.70
C LEU A 66 -43.56 23.76 14.07
N ASP A 67 -44.54 24.34 13.38
CA ASP A 67 -45.97 24.03 13.55
C ASP A 67 -46.40 22.75 12.79
N LYS A 68 -45.47 22.11 12.07
CA LYS A 68 -45.69 20.90 11.24
C LYS A 68 -46.80 21.07 10.19
N THR A 69 -46.88 22.24 9.59
CA THR A 69 -47.88 22.59 8.56
C THR A 69 -47.33 22.60 7.14
N LEU A 70 -46.04 22.28 6.95
CA LEU A 70 -45.45 22.10 5.63
C LEU A 70 -45.99 20.84 4.95
N THR A 71 -46.05 20.86 3.61
CA THR A 71 -46.32 19.65 2.85
C THR A 71 -45.16 18.66 2.98
N GLU A 72 -45.39 17.38 2.69
CA GLU A 72 -44.37 16.33 2.77
C GLU A 72 -43.16 16.63 1.86
N GLN A 73 -43.42 17.17 0.67
CA GLN A 73 -42.39 17.58 -0.29
C GLN A 73 -41.57 18.78 0.21
N GLN A 74 -42.23 19.77 0.82
CA GLN A 74 -41.55 20.92 1.44
C GLN A 74 -40.78 20.54 2.70
N THR A 75 -41.27 19.56 3.47
CA THR A 75 -40.56 19.06 4.67
C THR A 75 -39.26 18.36 4.27
N LEU A 76 -39.30 17.52 3.23
CA LEU A 76 -38.10 16.88 2.68
C LEU A 76 -37.08 17.91 2.17
N LEU A 77 -37.55 18.92 1.44
CA LEU A 77 -36.68 19.98 0.91
C LEU A 77 -36.09 20.84 2.05
N PHE A 78 -36.88 21.13 3.08
CA PHE A 78 -36.44 21.86 4.27
C PHE A 78 -35.40 21.07 5.08
N ASP A 79 -35.61 19.77 5.28
CA ASP A 79 -34.71 18.90 6.04
C ASP A 79 -33.38 18.70 5.32
N GLU A 80 -33.38 18.64 3.98
CA GLU A 80 -32.16 18.58 3.18
C GLU A 80 -31.37 19.89 3.27
N GLU A 81 -32.02 21.05 3.08
CA GLU A 81 -31.37 22.36 3.20
C GLU A 81 -30.89 22.63 4.65
N LEU A 82 -31.56 22.08 5.66
CA LEU A 82 -31.15 22.19 7.06
C LEU A 82 -29.84 21.43 7.34
N ARG A 83 -29.53 20.37 6.59
CA ARG A 83 -28.27 19.61 6.71
C ARG A 83 -27.10 20.37 6.10
N SER A 84 -27.30 21.02 4.96
CA SER A 84 -26.26 21.74 4.22
C SER A 84 -26.05 23.18 4.73
N SER A 85 -27.10 23.87 5.17
CA SER A 85 -27.05 25.32 5.42
C SER A 85 -26.87 25.72 6.89
N LEU A 86 -25.76 26.42 7.18
CA LEU A 86 -25.47 26.98 8.51
C LEU A 86 -26.41 28.15 8.91
N PRO A 87 -26.77 29.09 8.01
CA PRO A 87 -27.74 30.16 8.31
C PRO A 87 -29.12 29.65 8.73
N LEU A 88 -29.65 28.62 8.06
CA LEU A 88 -30.96 28.04 8.39
C LEU A 88 -30.94 27.33 9.75
N ARG A 89 -29.86 26.60 10.07
CA ARG A 89 -29.67 25.98 11.40
C ARG A 89 -29.66 27.00 12.52
N ARG A 90 -28.96 28.13 12.33
CA ARG A 90 -28.93 29.23 13.32
C ARG A 90 -30.31 29.86 13.51
N ALA A 91 -30.99 30.21 12.41
CA ALA A 91 -32.33 30.80 12.46
C ALA A 91 -33.38 29.86 13.10
N LEU A 92 -33.31 28.55 12.82
CA LEU A 92 -34.20 27.55 13.41
C LEU A 92 -33.95 27.39 14.93
N ASN A 93 -32.70 27.45 15.37
CA ASN A 93 -32.33 27.41 16.79
C ASN A 93 -32.77 28.66 17.56
N GLU A 94 -32.69 29.84 16.92
CA GLU A 94 -33.24 31.09 17.46
C GLU A 94 -34.77 31.02 17.59
N ALA A 95 -35.47 30.51 16.58
CA ALA A 95 -36.92 30.32 16.59
C ALA A 95 -37.40 29.28 17.63
N ARG A 96 -36.56 28.27 17.95
CA ARG A 96 -36.78 27.30 19.03
C ARG A 96 -36.56 27.86 20.44
N GLY A 97 -36.25 29.16 20.55
CA GLY A 97 -36.26 29.89 21.81
C GLY A 97 -35.03 29.70 22.70
N HIS A 98 -33.87 29.28 22.14
CA HIS A 98 -32.61 29.25 22.87
C HIS A 98 -31.98 30.65 22.94
N HIS A 99 -32.61 31.57 23.67
CA HIS A 99 -31.93 32.77 24.12
C HIS A 99 -31.11 32.45 25.37
N SER A 100 -29.78 32.58 25.22
CA SER A 100 -28.88 32.91 26.33
C SER A 100 -29.48 34.07 27.13
N LYS A 101 -29.90 33.81 28.36
CA LYS A 101 -30.35 34.83 29.29
C LYS A 101 -29.14 35.56 29.86
N SER A 102 -28.83 36.73 29.30
CA SER A 102 -28.21 37.78 30.08
C SER A 102 -29.25 38.34 31.05
N ALA A 103 -28.96 38.25 32.35
CA ALA A 103 -29.80 38.78 33.40
C ALA A 103 -29.55 40.28 33.53
N ASP A 104 -30.59 41.09 33.34
CA ASP A 104 -30.64 42.37 34.01
C ASP A 104 -32.04 42.76 34.53
N SER A 105 -31.96 43.60 35.54
CA SER A 105 -32.85 43.76 36.69
C SER A 105 -34.10 44.65 36.53
N PHE A 106 -35.05 44.41 37.46
CA PHE A 106 -35.97 45.36 38.13
C PHE A 106 -37.39 45.74 37.61
N LYS A 107 -38.34 45.51 38.55
CA LYS A 107 -39.48 46.34 39.04
C LYS A 107 -40.92 46.10 38.51
N GLN A 108 -41.74 45.53 39.42
CA GLN A 108 -43.06 45.97 39.95
C GLN A 108 -43.98 46.81 39.03
N LYS A 109 -45.30 46.56 38.88
CA LYS A 109 -46.34 46.46 39.94
C LYS A 109 -47.74 46.28 39.29
N SER A 110 -48.64 45.56 39.99
CA SER A 110 -50.11 45.81 40.10
C SER A 110 -51.01 45.56 38.85
N ARG A 111 -52.21 44.95 38.87
CA ARG A 111 -53.23 44.64 39.91
C ARG A 111 -54.41 43.82 39.28
N PHE A 112 -55.08 43.00 40.11
CA PHE A 112 -56.50 42.55 40.05
C PHE A 112 -56.93 41.60 38.88
N LYS A 113 -57.80 40.59 39.03
CA LYS A 113 -58.53 39.95 40.15
C LYS A 113 -59.10 38.61 39.62
N THR A 114 -58.94 37.54 40.40
CA THR A 114 -59.87 36.39 40.56
C THR A 114 -60.56 35.74 39.35
N MET A 115 -60.28 34.46 39.09
CA MET A 115 -61.25 33.39 39.39
C MET A 115 -60.58 32.01 39.43
N ARG A 116 -61.09 31.20 40.34
CA ARG A 116 -60.51 29.99 40.93
C ARG A 116 -60.82 28.76 40.07
N TRP A 117 -59.79 28.05 39.59
CA TRP A 117 -59.77 26.58 39.38
C TRP A 117 -58.29 26.12 39.41
N LEU A 118 -57.71 25.96 40.60
CA LEU A 118 -56.38 25.36 40.81
C LEU A 118 -56.42 24.49 42.08
N ALA A 119 -56.71 23.20 41.92
CA ALA A 119 -56.57 22.20 42.98
C ALA A 119 -56.00 20.86 42.47
N SER A 120 -55.29 20.82 41.34
CA SER A 120 -54.70 19.58 40.81
C SER A 120 -53.27 19.69 40.26
N ALA A 121 -52.69 20.90 40.11
CA ALA A 121 -51.32 21.06 39.61
C ALA A 121 -50.23 21.04 40.71
N ALA A 122 -50.57 21.42 41.95
CA ALA A 122 -49.59 21.51 43.04
C ALA A 122 -49.13 20.15 43.56
N THR A 123 -49.97 19.12 43.48
CA THR A 123 -49.63 17.76 43.91
C THR A 123 -48.71 17.04 42.92
N ILE A 124 -48.86 17.27 41.62
CA ILE A 124 -47.99 16.68 40.58
C ILE A 124 -46.61 17.36 40.61
N ALA A 125 -46.55 18.68 40.75
CA ALA A 125 -45.28 19.39 40.88
C ALA A 125 -44.54 19.02 42.18
N ALA A 126 -45.25 18.86 43.30
CA ALA A 126 -44.64 18.42 44.56
C ALA A 126 -44.20 16.95 44.51
N LEU A 127 -44.95 16.06 43.84
CA LEU A 127 -44.56 14.65 43.64
C LEU A 127 -43.41 14.51 42.64
N ALA A 128 -43.36 15.32 41.57
CA ALA A 128 -42.23 15.34 40.64
C ALA A 128 -40.96 15.89 41.31
N PHE A 129 -41.09 16.91 42.16
CA PHE A 129 -39.96 17.45 42.92
C PHE A 129 -39.50 16.47 44.02
N LEU A 130 -40.42 15.74 44.66
CA LEU A 130 -40.08 14.67 45.60
C LEU A 130 -39.46 13.44 44.89
N PHE A 131 -39.91 13.12 43.68
CA PHE A 131 -39.38 12.02 42.86
C PHE A 131 -37.98 12.32 42.33
N ILE A 132 -37.74 13.57 41.90
CA ILE A 132 -36.40 14.05 41.50
C ILE A 132 -35.45 14.17 42.71
N ALA A 133 -35.97 14.51 43.90
CA ALA A 133 -35.14 14.65 45.11
C ALA A 133 -34.86 13.33 45.87
N VAL A 134 -35.55 12.22 45.53
CA VAL A 134 -35.46 10.93 46.24
C VAL A 134 -34.96 9.79 45.33
N SER A 135 -34.87 9.97 44.00
CA SER A 135 -34.24 8.99 43.09
C SER A 135 -32.71 9.18 43.04
N PRO A 136 -31.89 8.19 43.45
CA PRO A 136 -30.43 8.32 43.46
C PRO A 136 -29.78 8.29 42.06
N ASP A 137 -30.47 7.77 41.04
CA ASP A 137 -29.84 7.45 39.75
C ASP A 137 -30.55 8.15 38.58
N LEU A 138 -30.35 9.46 38.44
CA LEU A 138 -30.42 10.07 37.11
C LEU A 138 -29.05 9.88 36.46
N PRO A 139 -28.93 9.29 35.25
CA PRO A 139 -27.64 9.09 34.61
C PRO A 139 -26.95 10.43 34.46
N SER A 140 -25.79 10.57 35.11
CA SER A 140 -25.01 11.80 35.00
C SER A 140 -24.40 11.84 33.60
N PHE A 141 -24.73 12.86 32.81
CA PHE A 141 -24.07 13.14 31.52
C PHE A 141 -22.79 13.97 31.70
N ASN A 142 -22.36 14.14 32.96
CA ASN A 142 -21.11 14.79 33.26
C ASN A 142 -19.99 13.94 32.65
N GLN A 143 -19.14 14.51 31.80
CA GLN A 143 -18.02 13.77 31.21
C GLN A 143 -16.76 13.87 32.07
N THR A 144 -16.78 14.61 33.19
CA THR A 144 -15.59 14.72 34.03
C THR A 144 -15.27 13.40 34.74
N ARG A 145 -13.98 13.07 34.82
CA ARG A 145 -13.44 11.90 35.51
C ARG A 145 -14.14 10.60 35.10
N LEU A 146 -14.22 10.39 33.79
CA LEU A 146 -14.86 9.20 33.22
C LEU A 146 -14.03 7.94 33.42
N ALA A 147 -12.71 8.06 33.27
CA ALA A 147 -11.80 6.95 33.40
C ALA A 147 -10.56 7.36 34.20
N GLN A 148 -9.89 6.39 34.79
CA GLN A 148 -8.62 6.58 35.48
C GLN A 148 -7.56 5.65 34.88
N VAL A 149 -6.35 6.18 34.67
CA VAL A 149 -5.20 5.36 34.28
C VAL A 149 -4.75 4.56 35.50
N SER A 150 -4.83 3.24 35.42
CA SER A 150 -4.51 2.33 36.52
C SER A 150 -3.05 1.88 36.47
N ALA A 151 -2.54 1.53 35.29
CA ALA A 151 -1.15 1.16 35.06
C ALA A 151 -0.69 1.63 33.67
N VAL A 152 0.61 1.87 33.53
CA VAL A 152 1.26 2.21 32.27
C VAL A 152 2.60 1.46 32.23
N ASP A 153 2.88 0.83 31.10
CA ASP A 153 4.18 0.31 30.71
C ASP A 153 4.60 1.05 29.43
N GLY A 154 5.67 1.85 29.49
CA GLY A 154 6.01 2.80 28.42
C GLY A 154 5.29 4.15 28.54
N GLU A 155 4.85 4.71 27.42
CA GLU A 155 4.31 6.06 27.30
C GLU A 155 2.88 6.07 26.74
N ILE A 156 2.01 6.86 27.37
CA ILE A 156 0.63 7.09 26.93
C ILE A 156 0.29 8.57 27.04
N TYR A 157 -0.44 9.07 26.05
CA TYR A 157 -0.69 10.49 25.87
C TYR A 157 -2.18 10.77 25.77
N GLN A 158 -2.63 11.91 26.29
CA GLN A 158 -3.89 12.53 25.89
C GLN A 158 -3.63 13.63 24.87
N ILE A 159 -4.53 13.79 23.91
CA ILE A 159 -4.42 14.86 22.92
C ILE A 159 -5.20 16.09 23.40
N VAL A 160 -4.49 17.20 23.61
CA VAL A 160 -5.04 18.47 24.11
C VAL A 160 -4.54 19.60 23.20
N ASP A 161 -5.48 20.35 22.61
CA ASP A 161 -5.18 21.47 21.72
C ASP A 161 -4.19 21.10 20.58
N GLY A 162 -4.30 19.88 20.03
CA GLY A 162 -3.45 19.35 18.96
C GLY A 162 -2.07 18.83 19.40
N GLY A 163 -1.71 18.99 20.68
CA GLY A 163 -0.47 18.49 21.27
C GLY A 163 -0.65 17.22 22.10
N LEU A 164 0.42 16.43 22.21
CA LEU A 164 0.46 15.24 23.08
C LEU A 164 0.85 15.66 24.50
N GLN A 165 0.07 15.21 25.49
CA GLN A 165 0.36 15.39 26.91
C GLN A 165 0.41 14.02 27.58
N GLU A 166 1.55 13.69 28.19
CA GLU A 166 1.76 12.40 28.86
C GLU A 166 0.77 12.17 30.02
N LEU A 167 0.30 10.94 30.14
CA LEU A 167 -0.61 10.44 31.17
C LEU A 167 0.12 9.44 32.07
N THR A 168 0.25 9.80 33.35
CA THR A 168 0.84 8.90 34.37
C THR A 168 -0.23 8.07 35.10
N PRO A 169 0.14 6.93 35.75
CA PRO A 169 -0.77 6.21 36.63
C PRO A 169 -1.44 7.10 37.69
N GLY A 170 -2.76 6.95 37.84
CA GLY A 170 -3.62 7.74 38.72
C GLY A 170 -4.25 8.97 38.06
N SER A 171 -3.84 9.35 36.85
CA SER A 171 -4.45 10.44 36.08
C SER A 171 -5.91 10.15 35.74
N TRP A 172 -6.75 11.18 35.84
CA TRP A 172 -8.15 11.11 35.43
C TRP A 172 -8.30 11.62 34.00
N ILE A 173 -9.13 10.93 33.23
CA ILE A 173 -9.46 11.25 31.84
C ILE A 173 -10.93 11.69 31.81
N ASP A 174 -11.19 12.82 31.16
CA ASP A 174 -12.54 13.30 30.88
C ASP A 174 -13.06 12.69 29.57
N GLY A 175 -14.37 12.49 29.48
CA GLY A 175 -15.00 11.92 28.30
C GLY A 175 -14.85 12.80 27.06
N ARG A 176 -14.68 12.12 25.91
CA ARG A 176 -14.35 12.65 24.57
C ARG A 176 -12.92 13.13 24.39
N GLN A 177 -12.06 12.98 25.40
CA GLN A 177 -10.62 13.13 25.20
C GLN A 177 -10.07 11.92 24.45
N ARG A 178 -9.24 12.18 23.44
CA ARG A 178 -8.51 11.14 22.71
C ARG A 178 -7.24 10.79 23.47
N ILE A 179 -6.97 9.51 23.56
CA ILE A 179 -5.82 8.93 24.24
C ILE A 179 -5.07 8.09 23.22
N ARG A 180 -3.74 8.16 23.23
CA ARG A 180 -2.86 7.43 22.33
C ARG A 180 -1.72 6.74 23.10
N SER A 181 -1.52 5.45 22.90
CA SER A 181 -0.33 4.73 23.37
C SER A 181 0.80 4.84 22.34
N ALA A 182 2.05 4.98 22.82
CA ALA A 182 3.22 4.99 21.96
C ALA A 182 3.59 3.58 21.45
N ALA A 183 4.62 3.51 20.60
CA ALA A 183 5.28 2.26 20.23
C ALA A 183 5.81 1.54 21.49
N GLY A 184 5.70 0.21 21.54
CA GLY A 184 6.16 -0.63 22.65
C GLY A 184 5.50 -0.34 24.00
N SER A 185 4.40 0.43 24.02
CA SER A 185 3.76 0.92 25.25
C SER A 185 2.37 0.33 25.42
N SER A 186 1.99 0.01 26.65
CA SER A 186 0.64 -0.47 27.00
C SER A 186 0.10 0.23 28.24
N ALA A 187 -1.22 0.26 28.40
CA ALA A 187 -1.85 0.84 29.57
C ALA A 187 -3.11 0.10 29.99
N ILE A 188 -3.39 0.16 31.29
CA ILE A 188 -4.66 -0.30 31.86
C ILE A 188 -5.45 0.93 32.29
N ILE A 189 -6.65 1.09 31.73
CA ILE A 189 -7.57 2.19 32.02
C ILE A 189 -8.84 1.62 32.65
N THR A 190 -9.25 2.15 33.80
CA THR A 190 -10.47 1.72 34.49
C THR A 190 -11.55 2.78 34.33
N LEU A 191 -12.70 2.39 33.77
CA LEU A 191 -13.89 3.21 33.65
C LEU A 191 -14.60 3.40 35.00
N ASP A 192 -15.42 4.43 35.12
CA ASP A 192 -16.20 4.70 36.33
C ASP A 192 -17.24 3.62 36.67
N ASP A 193 -17.66 2.83 35.67
CA ASP A 193 -18.51 1.66 35.85
C ASP A 193 -17.75 0.40 36.31
N GLY A 194 -16.43 0.51 36.47
CA GLY A 194 -15.54 -0.58 36.90
C GLY A 194 -15.08 -1.50 35.77
N SER A 195 -15.45 -1.24 34.51
CA SER A 195 -14.88 -1.95 33.36
C SER A 195 -13.42 -1.57 33.18
N GLU A 196 -12.60 -2.53 32.80
CA GLU A 196 -11.17 -2.33 32.57
C GLU A 196 -10.87 -2.46 31.08
N ILE A 197 -10.01 -1.57 30.59
CA ILE A 197 -9.56 -1.53 29.20
C ILE A 197 -8.05 -1.65 29.23
N GLU A 198 -7.53 -2.73 28.70
CA GLU A 198 -6.13 -2.86 28.35
C GLU A 198 -5.95 -2.31 26.94
N VAL A 199 -5.08 -1.30 26.82
CA VAL A 199 -4.76 -0.58 25.60
C VAL A 199 -3.38 -1.04 25.16
N ASP A 200 -3.30 -1.63 23.98
CA ASP A 200 -2.04 -2.10 23.40
C ASP A 200 -1.27 -0.92 22.77
N GLU A 201 -0.06 -1.16 22.28
CA GLU A 201 0.74 -0.14 21.60
C GLU A 201 0.05 0.46 20.38
N ARG A 202 0.44 1.69 20.01
CA ARG A 202 -0.07 2.41 18.82
C ARG A 202 -1.59 2.48 18.69
N SER A 203 -2.28 2.47 19.82
CA SER A 203 -3.74 2.47 19.87
C SER A 203 -4.25 3.85 20.21
N GLU A 204 -5.33 4.27 19.53
CA GLU A 204 -6.03 5.52 19.82
C GLU A 204 -7.49 5.24 20.14
N LEU A 205 -7.95 5.77 21.27
CA LEU A 205 -9.34 5.65 21.68
C LEU A 205 -9.85 6.91 22.36
N SER A 206 -11.17 7.04 22.41
CA SER A 206 -11.85 7.97 23.29
C SER A 206 -13.01 7.30 23.99
N MET A 207 -13.48 7.87 25.08
CA MET A 207 -14.56 7.29 25.88
C MET A 207 -15.64 8.33 26.12
N THR A 208 -16.90 7.91 26.08
CA THR A 208 -18.04 8.79 26.29
C THR A 208 -19.08 8.14 27.19
N ARG A 209 -19.50 8.85 28.24
CA ARG A 209 -20.64 8.42 29.06
C ARG A 209 -21.96 8.66 28.34
N ARG A 210 -22.82 7.64 28.23
CA ARG A 210 -24.18 7.74 27.66
C ARG A 210 -25.24 7.28 28.65
N GLY A 211 -26.50 7.59 28.35
CA GLY A 211 -27.62 7.17 29.19
C GLY A 211 -27.88 5.65 29.21
N SER A 212 -27.41 4.93 28.18
CA SER A 212 -27.48 3.47 28.06
C SER A 212 -26.29 2.74 28.70
N GLY A 213 -25.24 3.46 29.08
CA GLY A 213 -23.96 2.94 29.55
C GLY A 213 -22.79 3.66 28.89
N ASN A 214 -21.56 3.25 29.17
CA ASN A 214 -20.37 3.87 28.60
C ASN A 214 -20.16 3.41 27.14
N ARG A 215 -19.53 4.26 26.32
CA ARG A 215 -19.04 3.90 24.99
C ARG A 215 -17.55 4.15 24.89
N ILE A 216 -16.86 3.23 24.24
CA ILE A 216 -15.47 3.34 23.83
C ILE A 216 -15.46 3.49 22.31
N ASP A 217 -14.85 4.54 21.79
CA ASP A 217 -14.63 4.77 20.37
C ASP A 217 -13.15 4.45 20.10
N VAL A 218 -12.88 3.36 19.37
CA VAL A 218 -11.54 2.94 18.98
C VAL A 218 -11.26 3.50 17.59
N SER A 219 -10.40 4.51 17.55
CA SER A 219 -10.01 5.20 16.32
C SER A 219 -8.92 4.44 15.56
N ARG A 220 -8.07 3.68 16.26
CA ARG A 220 -7.08 2.73 15.70
C ARG A 220 -6.43 1.88 16.78
N GLY A 221 -5.73 0.83 16.37
CA GLY A 221 -5.01 -0.11 17.23
C GLY A 221 -5.94 -1.15 17.84
N ARG A 222 -5.58 -1.66 19.02
CA ARG A 222 -6.33 -2.74 19.67
C ARG A 222 -6.50 -2.52 21.16
N ILE A 223 -7.65 -2.99 21.64
CA ILE A 223 -7.97 -2.97 23.07
C ILE A 223 -8.53 -4.33 23.49
N LEU A 224 -8.21 -4.73 24.71
CA LEU A 224 -8.88 -5.82 25.41
C LEU A 224 -9.77 -5.23 26.49
N VAL A 225 -11.05 -5.58 26.43
CA VAL A 225 -12.07 -5.01 27.32
C VAL A 225 -12.54 -6.09 28.27
N VAL A 226 -12.37 -5.83 29.57
CA VAL A 226 -12.98 -6.58 30.67
C VAL A 226 -14.21 -5.80 31.13
N ALA A 227 -15.36 -6.06 30.51
CA ALA A 227 -16.57 -5.31 30.80
C ALA A 227 -17.19 -5.76 32.13
N SER A 228 -17.40 -4.80 33.05
CA SER A 228 -18.13 -5.05 34.29
C SER A 228 -19.62 -5.35 34.02
N PRO A 229 -20.34 -6.08 34.89
CA PRO A 229 -21.77 -6.34 34.71
C PRO A 229 -22.59 -5.05 34.60
N GLN A 230 -23.24 -4.85 33.45
CA GLN A 230 -23.89 -3.58 33.07
C GLN A 230 -25.34 -3.43 33.59
N GLY A 231 -25.86 -4.45 34.28
CA GLY A 231 -27.24 -4.45 34.76
C GLY A 231 -28.26 -4.39 33.62
N SER A 232 -28.95 -3.26 33.48
CA SER A 232 -29.91 -3.01 32.38
C SER A 232 -29.34 -2.19 31.21
N GLY A 233 -28.08 -1.75 31.30
CA GLY A 233 -27.38 -1.00 30.26
C GLY A 233 -26.45 -1.87 29.41
N THR A 234 -25.66 -1.24 28.55
CA THR A 234 -24.60 -1.86 27.75
C THR A 234 -23.31 -1.05 27.82
N LEU A 235 -22.19 -1.75 27.74
CA LEU A 235 -20.93 -1.14 27.32
C LEU A 235 -20.84 -1.32 25.81
N ASP A 236 -20.70 -0.21 25.09
CA ASP A 236 -20.57 -0.23 23.64
C ASP A 236 -19.12 0.06 23.24
N VAL A 237 -18.56 -0.71 22.30
CA VAL A 237 -17.29 -0.42 21.64
C VAL A 237 -17.58 -0.16 20.17
N PHE A 238 -17.07 0.94 19.65
CA PHE A 238 -17.34 1.38 18.29
C PHE A 238 -16.04 1.57 17.53
N THR A 239 -16.01 1.06 16.30
CA THR A 239 -15.11 1.47 15.23
C THR A 239 -15.96 2.18 14.17
N ASP A 240 -15.34 2.86 13.22
CA ASP A 240 -16.05 3.44 12.07
C ASP A 240 -16.79 2.39 11.21
N GLU A 241 -16.40 1.11 11.30
CA GLU A 241 -16.99 0.00 10.55
C GLU A 241 -18.06 -0.81 11.30
N PHE A 242 -17.94 -1.01 12.63
CA PHE A 242 -18.97 -1.73 13.40
C PHE A 242 -19.19 -1.24 14.84
N MET A 243 -20.28 -1.71 15.45
CA MET A 243 -20.55 -1.53 16.88
C MET A 243 -20.68 -2.86 17.61
N VAL A 244 -19.95 -2.99 18.71
CA VAL A 244 -19.98 -4.10 19.66
C VAL A 244 -20.73 -3.67 20.91
N SER A 245 -21.77 -4.41 21.31
CA SER A 245 -22.54 -4.15 22.54
C SER A 245 -22.50 -5.35 23.47
N VAL A 246 -22.18 -5.11 24.75
CA VAL A 246 -22.02 -6.16 25.77
C VAL A 246 -22.70 -5.82 27.10
N THR A 247 -22.93 -6.84 27.92
CA THR A 247 -23.50 -6.68 29.29
C THR A 247 -22.58 -7.19 30.41
N GLY A 248 -21.42 -7.77 30.07
CA GLY A 248 -20.43 -8.33 31.01
C GLY A 248 -19.66 -9.46 30.34
N THR A 249 -18.59 -9.12 29.61
CA THR A 249 -17.91 -9.96 28.63
C THR A 249 -16.42 -9.58 28.60
N ILE A 250 -15.54 -10.54 28.33
CA ILE A 250 -14.13 -10.30 28.01
C ILE A 250 -13.95 -10.51 26.51
N PHE A 251 -13.49 -9.48 25.80
CA PHE A 251 -13.36 -9.50 24.35
C PHE A 251 -12.29 -8.51 23.88
N GLU A 252 -11.71 -8.81 22.73
CA GLU A 252 -10.78 -7.93 22.01
C GLU A 252 -11.54 -7.18 20.92
N VAL A 253 -11.22 -5.90 20.74
CA VAL A 253 -11.58 -5.13 19.55
C VAL A 253 -10.31 -4.53 18.97
N ALA A 254 -10.10 -4.74 17.69
CA ALA A 254 -8.99 -4.19 16.93
C ALA A 254 -9.54 -3.42 15.72
N HIS A 255 -8.89 -2.31 15.38
CA HIS A 255 -9.19 -1.48 14.23
C HIS A 255 -7.88 -1.04 13.59
N GLY A 256 -7.62 -1.50 12.38
CA GLY A 256 -6.37 -1.30 11.67
C GLY A 256 -6.57 -0.93 10.22
N ALA A 257 -5.46 -0.82 9.50
CA ALA A 257 -5.47 -0.42 8.08
C ALA A 257 -6.31 -1.35 7.19
N LYS A 258 -6.43 -2.63 7.56
CA LYS A 258 -7.23 -3.65 6.85
C LYS A 258 -8.65 -3.83 7.39
N GLY A 259 -9.12 -2.88 8.20
CA GLY A 259 -10.44 -2.86 8.82
C GLY A 259 -10.45 -3.30 10.28
N SER A 260 -11.63 -3.69 10.75
CA SER A 260 -11.94 -3.92 12.15
C SER A 260 -12.20 -5.40 12.43
N ARG A 261 -11.84 -5.85 13.62
CA ARG A 261 -12.12 -7.21 14.12
C ARG A 261 -12.55 -7.18 15.57
N VAL A 262 -13.49 -8.06 15.91
CA VAL A 262 -13.84 -8.39 17.30
C VAL A 262 -13.66 -9.88 17.53
N ALA A 263 -13.05 -10.25 18.66
CA ALA A 263 -12.86 -11.64 19.09
C ALA A 263 -13.33 -11.82 20.54
N VAL A 264 -14.12 -12.86 20.81
CA VAL A 264 -14.74 -13.09 22.13
C VAL A 264 -13.93 -14.12 22.92
N ILE A 265 -13.52 -13.73 24.14
CA ILE A 265 -12.73 -14.58 25.05
C ILE A 265 -13.65 -15.24 26.09
N GLU A 266 -14.55 -14.47 26.70
CA GLU A 266 -15.53 -14.98 27.68
C GLU A 266 -16.83 -14.18 27.61
N GLY A 267 -17.97 -14.86 27.71
CA GLY A 267 -19.29 -14.22 27.65
C GLY A 267 -19.89 -14.25 26.24
N SER A 268 -20.64 -13.22 25.87
CA SER A 268 -21.20 -13.09 24.52
C SER A 268 -21.20 -11.64 24.07
N VAL A 269 -21.02 -11.42 22.78
CA VAL A 269 -21.00 -10.08 22.16
C VAL A 269 -22.10 -9.99 21.10
N ASN A 270 -22.79 -8.85 21.01
CA ASN A 270 -23.59 -8.52 19.83
C ASN A 270 -22.82 -7.52 18.96
N VAL A 271 -22.64 -7.85 17.69
CA VAL A 271 -21.94 -7.02 16.71
C VAL A 271 -22.93 -6.52 15.67
N SER A 272 -23.03 -5.21 15.51
CA SER A 272 -23.80 -4.54 14.46
C SER A 272 -22.84 -4.10 13.35
N LEU A 273 -22.85 -4.80 12.23
CA LEU A 273 -22.06 -4.51 11.02
C LEU A 273 -23.03 -4.28 9.86
N GLU A 274 -22.93 -3.14 9.19
CA GLU A 274 -23.80 -2.78 8.04
C GLU A 274 -25.31 -2.95 8.29
N GLY A 275 -25.76 -2.74 9.54
CA GLY A 275 -27.15 -2.91 9.95
C GLY A 275 -27.58 -4.35 10.24
N ASN A 276 -26.71 -5.34 10.02
CA ASN A 276 -26.89 -6.73 10.45
C ASN A 276 -26.35 -6.91 11.87
N VAL A 277 -27.13 -7.58 12.73
CA VAL A 277 -26.71 -7.89 14.11
C VAL A 277 -26.39 -9.38 14.22
N SER A 278 -25.13 -9.68 14.53
CA SER A 278 -24.61 -11.03 14.77
C SER A 278 -24.26 -11.19 16.25
N SER A 279 -24.52 -12.36 16.83
CA SER A 279 -24.13 -12.67 18.21
C SER A 279 -22.95 -13.63 18.19
N LEU A 280 -21.86 -13.27 18.86
CA LEU A 280 -20.63 -14.05 18.95
C LEU A 280 -20.49 -14.70 20.33
N VAL A 281 -20.04 -15.94 20.36
CA VAL A 281 -19.73 -16.71 21.57
C VAL A 281 -18.22 -16.91 21.74
N PRO A 282 -17.72 -17.41 22.90
CA PRO A 282 -16.29 -17.55 23.14
C PRO A 282 -15.59 -18.40 22.06
N GLY A 283 -14.49 -17.88 21.53
CA GLY A 283 -13.73 -18.49 20.43
C GLY A 283 -14.17 -18.05 19.03
N GLU A 284 -15.26 -17.29 18.89
CA GLU A 284 -15.67 -16.69 17.62
C GLU A 284 -15.08 -15.30 17.44
N ALA A 285 -14.85 -14.94 16.17
CA ALA A 285 -14.43 -13.61 15.75
C ALA A 285 -15.22 -13.17 14.51
N LEU A 286 -15.35 -11.86 14.32
CA LEU A 286 -16.00 -11.25 13.16
C LEU A 286 -15.18 -10.04 12.70
N GLY A 287 -14.96 -9.95 11.39
CA GLY A 287 -14.31 -8.81 10.73
C GLY A 287 -15.30 -8.00 9.90
N SER A 288 -15.04 -6.71 9.72
CA SER A 288 -15.88 -5.79 8.93
C SER A 288 -15.82 -6.01 7.42
N ARG A 289 -14.69 -6.50 6.91
CA ARG A 289 -14.45 -6.71 5.49
C ARG A 289 -14.49 -8.21 5.20
N SER A 290 -15.54 -8.66 4.52
CA SER A 290 -15.75 -10.07 4.17
C SER A 290 -15.69 -10.27 2.66
N GLU A 291 -14.53 -10.64 2.12
CA GLU A 291 -14.43 -11.32 0.83
C GLU A 291 -13.09 -12.07 0.71
N PHE A 292 -13.06 -13.27 1.28
CA PHE A 292 -12.28 -14.37 0.72
C PHE A 292 -13.14 -14.99 -0.41
N LYS A 293 -12.73 -14.72 -1.66
CA LYS A 293 -13.22 -15.23 -2.97
C LYS A 293 -14.74 -15.20 -3.27
N SER A 294 -15.12 -14.44 -4.31
CA SER A 294 -15.85 -14.95 -5.49
C SER A 294 -16.01 -13.86 -6.57
N LEU A 295 -15.62 -14.16 -7.80
CA LEU A 295 -15.72 -13.29 -8.99
C LEU A 295 -17.00 -13.55 -9.80
N ASN A 296 -17.45 -12.58 -10.62
CA ASN A 296 -17.36 -12.64 -12.10
C ASN A 296 -18.08 -11.51 -12.88
N LEU A 297 -17.34 -11.00 -13.88
CA LEU A 297 -17.63 -10.70 -15.30
C LEU A 297 -18.73 -9.71 -15.80
N GLU A 298 -18.30 -8.96 -16.83
CA GLU A 298 -19.04 -8.37 -17.97
C GLU A 298 -19.75 -7.01 -17.79
N ASN A 299 -19.20 -5.95 -18.45
CA ASN A 299 -19.89 -5.08 -19.42
C ASN A 299 -18.98 -3.96 -19.99
N GLU A 300 -18.39 -4.23 -21.16
CA GLU A 300 -18.70 -3.55 -22.44
C GLU A 300 -19.06 -2.04 -22.38
N ILE A 301 -18.41 -1.11 -23.13
CA ILE A 301 -18.88 -0.64 -24.47
C ILE A 301 -17.99 0.51 -25.03
N THR A 302 -17.49 0.29 -26.26
CA THR A 302 -17.74 1.08 -27.50
C THR A 302 -17.48 2.60 -27.55
N TRP A 303 -16.41 3.06 -28.24
CA TRP A 303 -16.46 4.00 -29.41
C TRP A 303 -15.10 4.64 -29.81
N SER A 304 -14.71 4.61 -31.10
CA SER A 304 -14.15 5.75 -31.89
C SER A 304 -13.65 5.29 -33.29
N GLN A 305 -13.69 6.19 -34.28
CA GLN A 305 -13.44 6.00 -35.72
C GLN A 305 -12.15 6.73 -36.15
N ASP A 306 -11.32 6.07 -36.99
CA ASP A 306 -9.98 6.47 -37.49
C ASP A 306 -8.77 6.12 -36.59
N ALA A 307 -8.89 4.98 -35.90
CA ALA A 307 -7.86 4.31 -35.11
C ALA A 307 -6.99 3.32 -35.93
N ASP A 308 -7.40 2.97 -37.15
CA ASP A 308 -7.39 1.55 -37.54
C ASP A 308 -6.04 0.95 -37.98
N GLU A 309 -4.98 1.74 -38.20
CA GLU A 309 -3.69 1.21 -38.71
C GLU A 309 -2.60 1.10 -37.63
N TYR A 310 -2.49 2.08 -36.72
CA TYR A 310 -1.55 2.02 -35.59
C TYR A 310 -2.17 1.38 -34.33
N ILE A 311 -3.49 1.49 -34.15
CA ILE A 311 -4.20 0.76 -33.09
C ILE A 311 -4.35 -0.72 -33.46
N ALA A 312 -4.31 -1.10 -34.74
CA ALA A 312 -4.22 -2.52 -35.12
C ALA A 312 -2.89 -3.12 -34.65
N MET A 313 -1.74 -2.50 -34.90
CA MET A 313 -0.45 -3.03 -34.44
C MET A 313 -0.34 -3.09 -32.91
N LEU A 314 -0.82 -2.06 -32.20
CA LEU A 314 -0.78 -1.99 -30.74
C LEU A 314 -1.82 -2.88 -30.05
N LYS A 315 -3.01 -3.09 -30.64
CA LYS A 315 -3.96 -4.12 -30.18
C LYS A 315 -3.44 -5.53 -30.42
N GLU A 316 -2.63 -5.74 -31.46
CA GLU A 316 -2.04 -7.05 -31.73
C GLU A 316 -0.96 -7.40 -30.69
N VAL A 317 -0.14 -6.44 -30.27
CA VAL A 317 0.87 -6.61 -29.21
C VAL A 317 0.26 -6.68 -27.80
N SER A 318 -0.68 -5.80 -27.45
CA SER A 318 -1.35 -5.84 -26.14
C SER A 318 -2.25 -7.08 -25.99
N ALA A 319 -2.93 -7.51 -27.06
CA ALA A 319 -3.63 -8.78 -27.04
C ALA A 319 -2.66 -9.96 -26.98
N LEU A 320 -1.51 -9.91 -27.67
CA LEU A 320 -0.49 -10.95 -27.57
C LEU A 320 0.00 -11.11 -26.13
N GLN A 321 0.30 -10.00 -25.47
CA GLN A 321 0.70 -9.96 -24.07
C GLN A 321 -0.40 -10.50 -23.15
N LYS A 322 -1.66 -10.11 -23.37
CA LYS A 322 -2.81 -10.66 -22.64
C LYS A 322 -3.02 -12.16 -22.90
N ASP A 323 -2.79 -12.61 -24.11
CA ASP A 323 -2.90 -14.02 -24.51
C ASP A 323 -1.73 -14.84 -23.93
N ILE A 324 -0.52 -14.28 -23.85
CA ILE A 324 0.65 -14.88 -23.17
C ILE A 324 0.36 -14.98 -21.68
N GLN A 325 -0.19 -13.92 -21.08
CA GLN A 325 -0.55 -13.91 -19.67
C GLN A 325 -1.66 -14.93 -19.36
N ALA A 326 -2.66 -15.05 -20.24
CA ALA A 326 -3.67 -16.10 -20.15
C ALA A 326 -3.11 -17.52 -20.40
N ALA A 327 -2.04 -17.67 -21.19
CA ALA A 327 -1.34 -18.95 -21.35
C ALA A 327 -0.53 -19.32 -20.10
N MET A 328 -0.09 -18.36 -19.30
CA MET A 328 0.56 -18.62 -18.01
C MET A 328 -0.44 -18.95 -16.89
N ASP A 329 -1.71 -18.55 -17.02
CA ASP A 329 -2.77 -18.83 -16.05
C ASP A 329 -2.90 -20.34 -15.83
N SER A 330 -2.85 -20.74 -14.56
CA SER A 330 -2.84 -22.14 -14.14
C SER A 330 -3.67 -22.28 -12.86
N PRO A 331 -4.43 -23.38 -12.69
CA PRO A 331 -5.21 -23.57 -11.49
C PRO A 331 -4.29 -23.67 -10.25
N GLU A 332 -4.70 -23.02 -9.16
CA GLU A 332 -4.05 -23.14 -7.85
C GLU A 332 -3.91 -24.60 -7.43
N ARG A 333 -2.70 -24.96 -6.96
CA ARG A 333 -2.40 -26.29 -6.44
C ARG A 333 -2.41 -26.26 -4.92
N PHE A 334 -3.17 -27.18 -4.33
CA PHE A 334 -3.39 -27.24 -2.87
C PHE A 334 -2.53 -28.28 -2.15
N SER A 335 -1.88 -29.16 -2.88
CA SER A 335 -1.02 -30.23 -2.38
C SER A 335 -0.27 -30.90 -3.53
N THR A 336 0.88 -31.52 -3.25
CA THR A 336 1.57 -32.38 -4.21
C THR A 336 2.22 -33.58 -3.52
N ARG A 337 2.25 -34.74 -4.18
CA ARG A 337 3.01 -35.91 -3.69
C ARG A 337 4.52 -35.71 -3.90
N LEU A 338 4.92 -34.92 -4.89
CA LEU A 338 6.32 -34.73 -5.29
C LEU A 338 7.14 -34.11 -4.14
N LEU A 339 6.53 -33.23 -3.36
CA LEU A 339 7.12 -32.63 -2.16
C LEU A 339 7.59 -33.66 -1.13
N ASN A 340 6.91 -34.80 -1.01
CA ASN A 340 7.28 -35.85 -0.06
C ASN A 340 8.46 -36.71 -0.53
N LEU A 341 8.87 -36.57 -1.79
CA LEU A 341 9.86 -37.44 -2.42
C LEU A 341 11.23 -36.78 -2.60
N VAL A 342 11.31 -35.44 -2.56
CA VAL A 342 12.56 -34.71 -2.77
C VAL A 342 13.65 -35.12 -1.79
N PRO A 343 14.95 -34.97 -2.14
CA PRO A 343 16.06 -35.35 -1.26
C PRO A 343 16.01 -34.67 0.12
N GLU A 344 16.52 -35.35 1.15
CA GLU A 344 16.56 -34.83 2.55
C GLU A 344 17.31 -33.50 2.67
N ASN A 345 18.38 -33.37 1.91
CA ASN A 345 19.33 -32.26 1.82
C ASN A 345 18.95 -31.20 0.77
N THR A 346 17.65 -31.01 0.51
CA THR A 346 17.16 -30.02 -0.45
C THR A 346 17.45 -28.60 0.05
N ALA A 347 18.29 -27.88 -0.68
CA ALA A 347 18.68 -26.49 -0.43
C ALA A 347 17.83 -25.47 -1.20
N ALA A 348 17.26 -25.86 -2.34
CA ALA A 348 16.26 -25.07 -3.04
C ALA A 348 15.17 -25.96 -3.64
N TYR A 349 13.94 -25.46 -3.64
CA TYR A 349 12.77 -26.12 -4.20
C TYR A 349 12.04 -25.14 -5.11
N ILE A 350 11.72 -25.55 -6.34
CA ILE A 350 10.95 -24.75 -7.29
C ILE A 350 9.88 -25.65 -7.90
N ALA A 351 8.62 -25.26 -7.79
CA ALA A 351 7.50 -25.94 -8.38
C ALA A 351 6.77 -25.02 -9.35
N VAL A 352 6.58 -25.49 -10.58
CA VAL A 352 5.97 -24.75 -11.68
C VAL A 352 4.86 -25.58 -12.33
N PRO A 353 3.80 -24.96 -12.87
CA PRO A 353 2.80 -25.65 -13.69
C PRO A 353 3.46 -26.18 -14.95
N ASN A 354 3.25 -27.47 -15.25
CA ASN A 354 3.80 -28.22 -16.41
C ASN A 354 4.78 -27.41 -17.29
N ALA A 355 6.04 -27.30 -16.85
CA ALA A 355 6.97 -26.31 -17.40
C ALA A 355 7.21 -26.44 -18.91
N PRO A 356 7.40 -27.65 -19.46
CA PRO A 356 7.56 -27.83 -20.91
C PRO A 356 6.32 -27.44 -21.71
N GLU A 357 5.12 -27.80 -21.23
CA GLU A 357 3.86 -27.43 -21.88
C GLU A 357 3.68 -25.90 -21.88
N LYS A 358 3.93 -25.24 -20.76
CA LYS A 358 3.76 -23.77 -20.63
C LYS A 358 4.67 -22.98 -21.56
N ILE A 359 5.93 -23.41 -21.71
CA ILE A 359 6.86 -22.77 -22.66
C ILE A 359 6.35 -22.91 -24.10
N ALA A 360 5.81 -24.08 -24.45
CA ALA A 360 5.23 -24.31 -25.77
C ALA A 360 3.91 -23.54 -26.00
N GLU A 361 3.04 -23.45 -25.01
CA GLU A 361 1.78 -22.67 -25.06
C GLU A 361 2.06 -21.19 -25.33
N VAL A 362 3.02 -20.61 -24.61
CA VAL A 362 3.47 -19.21 -24.82
C VAL A 362 4.02 -19.01 -26.23
N TYR A 363 4.84 -19.94 -26.72
CA TYR A 363 5.33 -19.92 -28.10
C TYR A 363 4.20 -20.02 -29.13
N GLU A 364 3.23 -20.91 -28.93
CA GLU A 364 2.10 -21.10 -29.83
C GLU A 364 1.20 -19.86 -29.89
N VAL A 365 0.99 -19.18 -28.76
CA VAL A 365 0.28 -17.89 -28.68
C VAL A 365 0.99 -16.82 -29.51
N ILE A 366 2.32 -16.69 -29.34
CA ILE A 366 3.16 -15.77 -30.13
C ILE A 366 3.03 -16.09 -31.61
N HIS A 367 3.21 -17.36 -31.98
CA HIS A 367 3.18 -17.83 -33.36
C HIS A 367 1.80 -17.62 -34.03
N LYS A 368 0.70 -18.01 -33.37
CA LYS A 368 -0.68 -17.80 -33.87
C LYS A 368 -0.98 -16.32 -34.09
N ARG A 369 -0.56 -15.45 -33.17
CA ARG A 369 -0.81 -14.01 -33.29
C ARG A 369 -0.03 -13.42 -34.46
N VAL A 370 1.24 -13.77 -34.60
CA VAL A 370 2.11 -13.37 -35.72
C VAL A 370 1.55 -13.80 -37.08
N GLN A 371 0.98 -15.01 -37.18
CA GLN A 371 0.33 -15.50 -38.41
C GLN A 371 -1.03 -14.83 -38.69
N SER A 372 -1.76 -14.42 -37.65
CA SER A 372 -3.06 -13.77 -37.78
C SER A 372 -2.98 -12.26 -38.06
N SER A 373 -1.83 -11.64 -37.77
CA SER A 373 -1.58 -10.21 -37.95
C SER A 373 -0.80 -9.92 -39.23
N THR A 374 -1.50 -9.37 -40.23
CA THR A 374 -0.86 -8.89 -41.49
C THR A 374 0.27 -7.88 -41.29
N VAL A 375 0.34 -7.23 -40.13
CA VAL A 375 1.42 -6.29 -39.75
C VAL A 375 2.64 -7.03 -39.17
N LEU A 376 2.44 -8.01 -38.27
CA LEU A 376 3.53 -8.79 -37.66
C LEU A 376 4.17 -9.78 -38.64
N THR A 377 3.39 -10.34 -39.58
CA THR A 377 3.89 -11.28 -40.60
C THR A 377 5.02 -10.67 -41.45
N ASN A 378 4.97 -9.37 -41.77
CA ASN A 378 5.98 -8.73 -42.62
C ASN A 378 7.34 -8.52 -41.92
N SER A 379 7.36 -8.45 -40.58
CA SER A 379 8.61 -8.33 -39.79
C SER A 379 9.14 -9.71 -39.39
N TRP A 380 8.25 -10.69 -39.19
CA TRP A 380 8.61 -12.08 -38.87
C TRP A 380 9.14 -12.86 -40.07
N THR A 381 8.73 -12.53 -41.29
CA THR A 381 9.20 -13.17 -42.54
C THR A 381 10.69 -12.97 -42.84
N GLU A 382 11.35 -12.00 -42.20
CA GLU A 382 12.81 -11.84 -42.24
C GLU A 382 13.51 -12.88 -41.34
N PHE A 383 12.89 -13.28 -40.22
CA PHE A 383 13.33 -14.33 -39.29
C PHE A 383 13.00 -15.75 -39.80
N GLU A 384 11.80 -15.96 -40.37
CA GLU A 384 11.34 -17.24 -40.99
C GLU A 384 12.15 -17.68 -42.22
N SER A 385 12.99 -16.79 -42.78
CA SER A 385 13.79 -17.09 -43.97
C SER A 385 15.14 -17.77 -43.69
N THR A 386 15.38 -18.13 -42.43
CA THR A 386 16.63 -18.74 -41.93
C THR A 386 16.39 -20.20 -41.52
N GLU A 387 17.43 -21.05 -41.60
CA GLU A 387 17.35 -22.45 -41.11
C GLU A 387 17.01 -22.49 -39.59
N GLU A 388 17.28 -21.41 -38.84
CA GLU A 388 17.05 -21.25 -37.39
C GLU A 388 15.56 -21.33 -36.97
N SER A 389 14.60 -20.94 -37.81
CA SER A 389 13.17 -20.98 -37.45
C SER A 389 12.54 -22.38 -37.48
N GLU A 390 12.96 -23.24 -38.43
CA GLU A 390 12.53 -24.66 -38.46
C GLU A 390 13.04 -25.43 -37.22
N HIS A 391 14.17 -25.00 -36.66
CA HIS A 391 14.76 -25.58 -35.44
C HIS A 391 14.02 -25.16 -34.17
N LEU A 392 13.66 -23.88 -34.04
CA LEU A 392 12.86 -23.38 -32.92
C LEU A 392 11.49 -24.07 -32.86
N GLU A 393 10.83 -24.25 -34.00
CA GLU A 393 9.58 -25.04 -34.08
C GLU A 393 9.79 -26.50 -33.64
N THR A 394 10.93 -27.09 -33.97
CA THR A 394 11.27 -28.46 -33.56
C THR A 394 11.48 -28.56 -32.04
N ILE A 395 12.17 -27.59 -31.43
CA ILE A 395 12.38 -27.52 -29.98
C ILE A 395 11.06 -27.25 -29.25
N MET A 396 10.21 -26.36 -29.74
CA MET A 396 8.94 -26.05 -29.09
C MET A 396 7.92 -27.20 -29.23
N ALA A 397 7.88 -27.87 -30.39
CA ALA A 397 7.12 -29.09 -30.56
C ALA A 397 7.62 -30.22 -29.63
N TRP A 398 8.94 -30.29 -29.41
CA TRP A 398 9.53 -31.20 -28.44
C TRP A 398 9.09 -30.88 -27.01
N MET A 399 9.11 -29.61 -26.60
CA MET A 399 8.66 -29.18 -25.27
C MET A 399 7.16 -29.46 -25.06
N GLN A 400 6.32 -29.25 -26.08
CA GLN A 400 4.90 -29.58 -26.03
C GLN A 400 4.66 -31.08 -25.92
N GLU A 401 5.31 -31.88 -26.77
CA GLU A 401 5.10 -33.33 -26.82
C GLU A 401 5.67 -34.03 -25.57
N ILE A 402 6.68 -33.45 -24.91
CA ILE A 402 7.09 -33.86 -23.57
C ILE A 402 6.07 -33.40 -22.53
N GLY A 403 5.66 -32.14 -22.55
CA GLY A 403 4.67 -31.57 -21.63
C GLY A 403 3.37 -32.37 -21.58
N ASP A 404 2.85 -32.80 -22.75
CA ASP A 404 1.65 -33.65 -22.89
C ASP A 404 1.75 -35.00 -22.14
N THR A 405 2.96 -35.46 -21.87
CA THR A 405 3.22 -36.72 -21.17
C THR A 405 3.51 -36.52 -19.68
N LEU A 406 3.78 -35.29 -19.25
CA LEU A 406 4.01 -34.94 -17.85
C LEU A 406 2.68 -34.58 -17.17
N GLY A 407 2.66 -34.68 -15.84
CA GLY A 407 1.54 -34.23 -15.02
C GLY A 407 1.51 -32.71 -14.86
N ASP A 408 0.51 -32.24 -14.12
CA ASP A 408 0.21 -30.82 -13.93
C ASP A 408 1.34 -30.01 -13.23
N GLU A 409 2.35 -30.69 -12.68
CA GLU A 409 3.45 -30.08 -11.94
C GLU A 409 4.81 -30.67 -12.30
N THR A 410 5.79 -29.79 -12.44
CA THR A 410 7.21 -30.14 -12.46
C THR A 410 7.90 -29.47 -11.28
N VAL A 411 8.65 -30.26 -10.51
CA VAL A 411 9.44 -29.82 -9.35
C VAL A 411 10.92 -29.91 -9.69
N LEU A 412 11.67 -28.84 -9.45
CA LEU A 412 13.12 -28.82 -9.40
C LEU A 412 13.56 -28.70 -7.94
N ALA A 413 14.30 -29.69 -7.45
CA ALA A 413 14.99 -29.65 -6.19
C ALA A 413 16.50 -29.52 -6.43
N LEU A 414 17.17 -28.63 -5.71
CA LEU A 414 18.64 -28.57 -5.65
C LEU A 414 19.07 -29.18 -4.32
N ALA A 415 19.69 -30.35 -4.36
CA ALA A 415 20.20 -31.06 -3.18
C ALA A 415 21.68 -30.76 -2.95
N ILE A 416 22.15 -30.75 -1.70
CA ILE A 416 23.58 -30.55 -1.38
C ILE A 416 24.27 -31.87 -1.08
N LYS A 417 25.28 -32.25 -1.87
CA LYS A 417 26.10 -33.45 -1.58
C LYS A 417 26.83 -33.32 -0.24
N ASP A 418 26.94 -34.44 0.48
CA ASP A 418 27.76 -34.52 1.70
C ASP A 418 29.25 -34.26 1.36
N GLY A 419 29.74 -33.06 1.72
CA GLY A 419 31.11 -32.64 1.44
C GLY A 419 31.40 -31.19 1.86
N GLU A 420 32.67 -30.86 2.12
CA GLU A 420 33.09 -29.53 2.59
C GLU A 420 32.91 -28.48 1.47
N PHE A 421 32.01 -27.50 1.64
CA PHE A 421 31.81 -26.40 0.68
C PHE A 421 33.07 -25.51 0.61
N THR A 422 33.74 -25.48 -0.53
CA THR A 422 35.06 -24.80 -0.66
C THR A 422 35.01 -23.34 -1.19
N GLY A 423 33.82 -22.78 -1.38
CA GLY A 423 33.59 -21.35 -1.64
C GLY A 423 33.35 -20.96 -3.10
N VAL A 424 32.87 -19.73 -3.32
CA VAL A 424 32.55 -19.19 -4.65
C VAL A 424 33.77 -18.52 -5.30
N ARG A 425 34.26 -19.19 -6.36
CA ARG A 425 35.10 -18.78 -7.51
C ARG A 425 36.49 -18.16 -7.29
N GLY A 426 37.48 -18.90 -7.80
CA GLY A 426 38.77 -18.43 -8.32
C GLY A 426 39.34 -19.42 -9.34
N ASP A 427 38.79 -19.41 -10.57
CA ASP A 427 39.33 -19.99 -11.81
C ASP A 427 39.96 -21.39 -11.74
N THR A 428 39.14 -22.45 -11.87
CA THR A 428 39.43 -23.65 -12.68
C THR A 428 38.17 -24.51 -12.79
N GLN A 429 37.90 -25.04 -13.99
CA GLN A 429 36.81 -25.98 -14.28
C GLN A 429 36.87 -27.19 -13.33
N GLY A 430 35.89 -27.35 -12.43
CA GLY A 430 35.79 -28.53 -11.55
C GLY A 430 35.19 -28.31 -10.15
N GLU A 431 34.71 -27.11 -9.79
CA GLU A 431 34.30 -26.80 -8.39
C GLU A 431 32.81 -26.40 -8.21
N ASN A 432 31.92 -26.73 -9.15
CA ASN A 432 30.45 -26.54 -8.99
C ASN A 432 29.76 -27.80 -8.39
N ASP A 433 30.53 -28.75 -7.88
CA ASP A 433 30.13 -30.15 -7.65
C ASP A 433 29.32 -30.41 -6.36
N HIS A 434 28.81 -29.36 -5.72
CA HIS A 434 28.11 -29.47 -4.43
C HIS A 434 26.59 -29.41 -4.53
N LEU A 435 26.04 -28.85 -5.60
CA LEU A 435 24.58 -28.77 -5.82
C LEU A 435 24.18 -29.76 -6.90
N THR A 436 23.24 -30.63 -6.57
CA THR A 436 22.74 -31.66 -7.47
C THR A 436 21.29 -31.38 -7.81
N PRO A 437 21.00 -31.00 -9.08
CA PRO A 437 19.64 -30.79 -9.51
C PRO A 437 18.92 -32.14 -9.67
N VAL A 438 17.68 -32.17 -9.19
CA VAL A 438 16.73 -33.26 -9.37
C VAL A 438 15.44 -32.68 -9.89
N VAL A 439 15.02 -33.13 -11.06
CA VAL A 439 13.70 -32.79 -11.62
C VAL A 439 12.75 -33.95 -11.34
N LEU A 440 11.57 -33.65 -10.80
CA LEU A 440 10.50 -34.62 -10.57
C LEU A 440 9.23 -34.16 -11.28
N SER A 441 8.52 -35.09 -11.90
CA SER A 441 7.16 -34.85 -12.38
C SER A 441 6.39 -36.17 -12.39
N GLU A 442 5.07 -36.09 -12.31
CA GLU A 442 4.23 -37.24 -12.67
C GLU A 442 4.29 -37.43 -14.19
N VAL A 443 4.14 -38.65 -14.69
CA VAL A 443 4.33 -38.96 -16.11
C VAL A 443 3.46 -40.13 -16.57
N ASP A 444 2.95 -40.07 -17.81
CA ASP A 444 2.54 -41.26 -18.55
C ASP A 444 3.80 -41.91 -19.15
N ALA A 445 4.39 -42.83 -18.39
CA ALA A 445 5.67 -43.45 -18.74
C ALA A 445 5.64 -44.19 -20.09
N ASP A 446 4.51 -44.80 -20.47
CA ASP A 446 4.37 -45.49 -21.74
C ASP A 446 4.34 -44.48 -22.90
N ALA A 447 3.59 -43.38 -22.74
CA ALA A 447 3.55 -42.30 -23.73
C ALA A 447 4.90 -41.59 -23.86
N PHE A 448 5.55 -41.27 -22.73
CA PHE A 448 6.88 -40.64 -22.70
C PHE A 448 7.92 -41.51 -23.42
N ARG A 449 7.96 -42.82 -23.16
CA ARG A 449 8.89 -43.74 -23.84
C ARG A 449 8.64 -43.84 -25.33
N ALA A 450 7.39 -43.80 -25.75
CA ALA A 450 7.03 -43.92 -27.15
C ALA A 450 7.54 -42.72 -27.98
N SER A 451 7.66 -41.55 -27.36
CA SER A 451 8.08 -40.31 -28.02
C SER A 451 9.56 -39.97 -27.80
N PHE A 452 10.15 -40.32 -26.65
CA PHE A 452 11.52 -39.94 -26.23
C PHE A 452 12.62 -40.25 -27.24
N GLY A 453 12.68 -41.46 -27.79
CA GLY A 453 13.78 -41.86 -28.67
C GLY A 453 13.81 -41.08 -30.00
N LYS A 454 12.64 -40.71 -30.52
CA LYS A 454 12.51 -39.85 -31.70
C LYS A 454 12.92 -38.41 -31.36
N GLN A 455 12.50 -37.96 -30.19
CA GLN A 455 12.68 -36.61 -29.67
C GLN A 455 14.14 -36.26 -29.35
N VAL A 456 14.86 -37.13 -28.61
CA VAL A 456 16.30 -36.94 -28.33
C VAL A 456 17.11 -36.97 -29.63
N ALA A 457 16.75 -37.82 -30.59
CA ALA A 457 17.40 -37.85 -31.89
C ALA A 457 17.18 -36.53 -32.68
N GLN A 458 15.98 -35.96 -32.64
CA GLN A 458 15.68 -34.67 -33.25
C GLN A 458 16.42 -33.51 -32.58
N LEU A 459 16.47 -33.49 -31.24
CA LEU A 459 17.24 -32.49 -30.49
C LEU A 459 18.74 -32.59 -30.80
N ALA A 460 19.31 -33.81 -30.77
CA ALA A 460 20.71 -34.04 -31.09
C ALA A 460 21.05 -33.68 -32.55
N GLU A 461 20.15 -33.91 -33.50
CA GLU A 461 20.32 -33.50 -34.88
C GLU A 461 20.26 -31.97 -35.04
N SER A 462 19.40 -31.28 -34.28
CA SER A 462 19.33 -29.81 -34.25
C SER A 462 20.58 -29.17 -33.65
N LEU A 463 21.09 -29.69 -32.53
CA LEU A 463 22.32 -29.18 -31.89
C LEU A 463 23.55 -29.39 -32.78
N LYS A 464 23.61 -30.51 -33.53
CA LYS A 464 24.67 -30.76 -34.51
C LYS A 464 24.64 -29.78 -35.68
N ALA A 465 23.45 -29.38 -36.13
CA ALA A 465 23.31 -28.41 -37.23
C ALA A 465 23.87 -27.02 -36.88
N GLU A 466 23.90 -26.65 -35.59
CA GLU A 466 24.46 -25.38 -35.09
C GLU A 466 25.99 -25.39 -34.87
N GLY A 467 26.69 -26.49 -35.20
CA GLY A 467 28.15 -26.59 -35.05
C GLY A 467 28.63 -26.86 -33.62
N PHE A 468 27.73 -27.30 -32.73
CA PHE A 468 28.12 -27.77 -31.39
C PHE A 468 28.95 -29.07 -31.41
N ASP A 469 29.16 -29.69 -32.58
CA ASP A 469 30.01 -30.88 -32.78
C ASP A 469 31.38 -30.59 -33.44
N ASP A 470 31.75 -29.32 -33.67
CA ASP A 470 33.08 -28.97 -34.19
C ASP A 470 34.19 -29.41 -33.21
N GLU A 471 35.22 -30.08 -33.73
CA GLU A 471 36.35 -30.67 -32.96
C GLU A 471 36.95 -29.67 -31.95
N GLY A 472 36.46 -29.69 -30.70
CA GLY A 472 36.90 -28.81 -29.62
C GLY A 472 35.84 -28.42 -28.58
N ASN A 473 34.54 -28.57 -28.86
CA ASN A 473 33.48 -28.30 -27.88
C ASN A 473 32.93 -29.60 -27.27
N GLU A 474 33.12 -29.75 -25.97
CA GLU A 474 32.76 -30.93 -25.16
C GLU A 474 31.33 -30.78 -24.60
N PHE A 475 30.33 -30.52 -25.46
CA PHE A 475 28.93 -30.36 -25.05
C PHE A 475 28.03 -31.38 -25.77
N GLU A 476 28.29 -32.67 -25.54
CA GLU A 476 27.34 -33.74 -25.87
C GLU A 476 26.44 -33.94 -24.64
N ILE A 477 25.26 -33.32 -24.63
CA ILE A 477 24.26 -33.59 -23.59
C ILE A 477 23.68 -34.98 -23.88
N ASP A 478 24.24 -36.01 -23.25
CA ASP A 478 23.74 -37.37 -23.37
C ASP A 478 22.55 -37.53 -22.40
N ILE A 479 21.34 -37.65 -22.97
CA ILE A 479 20.08 -37.83 -22.23
C ILE A 479 19.60 -39.26 -22.44
N VAL A 480 19.50 -40.04 -21.36
CA VAL A 480 19.19 -41.47 -21.44
C VAL A 480 18.04 -41.81 -20.50
N ILE A 481 17.05 -42.58 -20.99
CA ILE A 481 16.06 -43.21 -20.11
C ILE A 481 16.70 -44.43 -19.46
N VAL A 482 16.58 -44.53 -18.14
CA VAL A 482 16.98 -45.71 -17.36
C VAL A 482 15.75 -46.32 -16.69
N ASP A 483 15.72 -47.65 -16.60
CA ASP A 483 14.65 -48.40 -15.91
C ASP A 483 15.01 -48.67 -14.44
N ASP A 484 16.30 -48.57 -14.12
CA ASP A 484 16.87 -48.77 -12.79
C ASP A 484 17.96 -47.73 -12.57
N ALA A 485 18.00 -47.08 -11.41
CA ALA A 485 18.96 -46.02 -11.14
C ALA A 485 20.41 -46.51 -11.08
N SER A 486 20.65 -47.82 -10.94
CA SER A 486 22.00 -48.40 -11.01
C SER A 486 22.61 -48.38 -12.42
N ASP A 487 21.81 -48.12 -13.45
CA ASP A 487 22.27 -47.96 -14.83
C ASP A 487 22.69 -46.51 -15.15
N ALA A 488 22.44 -45.55 -14.24
CA ALA A 488 22.81 -44.15 -14.42
C ALA A 488 24.33 -43.93 -14.32
N VAL A 489 24.83 -42.94 -15.07
CA VAL A 489 26.24 -42.54 -15.11
C VAL A 489 26.36 -41.07 -14.72
N ASP A 490 27.39 -40.73 -13.94
CA ASP A 490 27.66 -39.33 -13.57
C ASP A 490 27.95 -38.46 -14.81
N ASP A 491 27.55 -37.19 -14.74
CA ASP A 491 27.63 -36.20 -15.82
C ASP A 491 26.74 -36.50 -17.05
N GLN A 492 25.93 -37.57 -17.00
CA GLN A 492 24.91 -37.90 -18.01
C GLN A 492 23.51 -37.62 -17.45
N LEU A 493 22.67 -36.88 -18.18
CA LEU A 493 21.30 -36.60 -17.74
C LEU A 493 20.44 -37.87 -17.87
N SER A 494 20.34 -38.61 -16.78
CA SER A 494 19.58 -39.85 -16.71
C SER A 494 18.13 -39.55 -16.31
N VAL A 495 17.17 -40.07 -17.08
CA VAL A 495 15.72 -39.97 -16.83
C VAL A 495 15.22 -41.32 -16.35
N LEU A 496 15.05 -41.45 -15.03
CA LEU A 496 14.46 -42.63 -14.39
C LEU A 496 12.94 -42.54 -14.50
N LEU A 497 12.33 -43.56 -15.12
CA LEU A 497 10.88 -43.72 -15.17
C LEU A 497 10.48 -44.89 -14.27
N ILE A 498 9.82 -44.59 -13.17
CA ILE A 498 9.39 -45.58 -12.16
C ILE A 498 7.94 -45.33 -11.78
N ASP A 499 7.10 -46.37 -11.91
CA ASP A 499 5.65 -46.26 -11.78
C ASP A 499 5.06 -45.14 -12.66
N ASP A 500 4.45 -44.11 -12.05
CA ASP A 500 3.89 -42.92 -12.69
C ASP A 500 4.77 -41.67 -12.47
N LEU A 501 6.06 -41.85 -12.16
CA LEU A 501 7.01 -40.77 -11.86
C LEU A 501 8.18 -40.73 -12.84
N LEU A 502 8.51 -39.52 -13.24
CA LEU A 502 9.75 -39.16 -13.90
C LEU A 502 10.68 -38.51 -12.89
N VAL A 503 11.91 -39.01 -12.79
CA VAL A 503 13.01 -38.36 -12.06
C VAL A 503 14.19 -38.16 -13.00
N ALA A 504 14.67 -36.93 -13.15
CA ALA A 504 15.85 -36.64 -13.95
C ALA A 504 16.95 -36.01 -13.10
N SER A 505 18.17 -36.53 -13.22
CA SER A 505 19.37 -35.95 -12.61
C SER A 505 20.61 -36.38 -13.40
N ALA A 506 21.67 -35.57 -13.32
CA ALA A 506 22.99 -35.89 -13.89
C ALA A 506 23.90 -36.62 -12.88
N ASP A 507 23.39 -36.97 -11.71
CA ASP A 507 24.13 -37.61 -10.63
C ASP A 507 23.55 -38.99 -10.31
N ALA A 508 24.37 -40.02 -10.47
CA ALA A 508 23.92 -41.40 -10.36
C ALA A 508 23.56 -41.79 -8.91
N GLU A 509 24.30 -41.28 -7.92
CA GLU A 509 24.02 -41.52 -6.50
C GLU A 509 22.69 -40.90 -6.07
N THR A 510 22.39 -39.70 -6.56
CA THR A 510 21.12 -39.02 -6.31
C THR A 510 19.96 -39.77 -6.93
N LEU A 511 20.07 -40.29 -8.16
CA LEU A 511 19.02 -41.14 -8.74
C LEU A 511 18.77 -42.41 -7.94
N GLN A 512 19.80 -43.05 -7.41
CA GLN A 512 19.64 -44.23 -6.54
C GLN A 512 18.93 -43.88 -5.24
N THR A 513 19.26 -42.72 -4.65
CA THR A 513 18.58 -42.19 -3.47
C THR A 513 17.11 -41.90 -3.77
N MET A 514 16.82 -41.29 -4.92
CA MET A 514 15.45 -41.00 -5.35
C MET A 514 14.64 -42.28 -5.58
N GLN A 515 15.22 -43.30 -6.23
CA GLN A 515 14.56 -44.59 -6.41
C GLN A 515 14.22 -45.24 -5.06
N ALA A 516 15.10 -45.11 -4.07
CA ALA A 516 14.85 -45.59 -2.71
C ALA A 516 13.72 -44.81 -2.01
N ASN A 517 13.70 -43.47 -2.12
CA ASN A 517 12.65 -42.60 -1.57
C ASN A 517 11.26 -42.92 -2.16
N ILE A 518 11.22 -43.17 -3.47
CA ILE A 518 9.99 -43.57 -4.17
C ILE A 518 9.50 -44.93 -3.67
N ALA A 519 10.41 -45.90 -3.52
CA ALA A 519 10.07 -47.22 -2.99
C ALA A 519 9.55 -47.18 -1.53
N SER A 520 10.01 -46.23 -0.71
CA SER A 520 9.47 -46.00 0.65
C SER A 520 8.21 -45.12 0.67
N GLY A 521 7.87 -44.45 -0.42
CA GLY A 521 6.74 -43.50 -0.54
C GLY A 521 6.97 -42.15 0.15
N SER A 522 8.16 -41.91 0.68
CA SER A 522 8.58 -40.64 1.29
C SER A 522 10.09 -40.63 1.52
N SER A 523 10.68 -39.44 1.56
CA SER A 523 12.05 -39.20 2.04
C SER A 523 12.07 -38.67 3.48
N SER A 524 13.25 -38.58 4.09
CA SER A 524 13.41 -37.92 5.39
C SER A 524 13.04 -36.43 5.35
N PHE A 525 12.97 -35.81 4.16
CA PHE A 525 12.62 -34.40 3.99
C PHE A 525 11.27 -34.04 4.63
N VAL A 526 10.32 -35.00 4.68
CA VAL A 526 9.01 -34.86 5.34
C VAL A 526 9.14 -34.47 6.83
N GLY A 527 10.25 -34.80 7.47
CA GLY A 527 10.53 -34.41 8.85
C GLY A 527 11.12 -33.00 9.02
N SER A 528 11.45 -32.31 7.92
CA SER A 528 12.09 -31.00 7.95
C SER A 528 11.09 -29.87 8.17
N GLU A 529 11.59 -28.74 8.69
CA GLU A 529 10.78 -27.53 8.83
C GLU A 529 10.47 -26.88 7.47
N LEU A 530 11.39 -26.97 6.51
CA LEU A 530 11.16 -26.47 5.15
C LEU A 530 10.00 -27.20 4.46
N HIS A 531 9.88 -28.52 4.67
CA HIS A 531 8.74 -29.30 4.19
C HIS A 531 7.42 -28.80 4.78
N GLN A 532 7.36 -28.60 6.10
CA GLN A 532 6.14 -28.10 6.77
C GLN A 532 5.72 -26.71 6.26
N LEU A 533 6.69 -25.84 5.98
CA LEU A 533 6.43 -24.51 5.42
C LEU A 533 5.93 -24.61 3.97
N LEU A 534 6.56 -25.43 3.13
CA LEU A 534 6.10 -25.69 1.76
C LEU A 534 4.71 -26.33 1.73
N GLU A 535 4.43 -27.28 2.61
CA GLU A 535 3.11 -27.91 2.76
C GLU A 535 2.04 -26.88 3.17
N SER A 536 2.38 -25.97 4.09
CA SER A 536 1.51 -24.84 4.44
C SER A 536 1.27 -23.92 3.24
N SER A 537 2.30 -23.60 2.46
CA SER A 537 2.18 -22.80 1.23
C SER A 537 1.28 -23.46 0.20
N TYR A 538 1.43 -24.77 -0.05
CA TYR A 538 0.49 -25.51 -0.90
C TYR A 538 -0.94 -25.45 -0.35
N SER A 539 -1.15 -25.63 0.96
CA SER A 539 -2.50 -25.64 1.53
C SER A 539 -3.28 -24.33 1.34
N GLN A 540 -2.57 -23.22 1.06
CA GLN A 540 -3.14 -21.91 0.77
C GLN A 540 -3.53 -21.73 -0.70
N GLY A 541 -3.09 -22.64 -1.58
CA GLY A 541 -3.16 -22.50 -3.04
C GLY A 541 -1.89 -21.83 -3.55
N THR A 542 -1.32 -22.34 -4.63
CA THR A 542 -0.17 -21.69 -5.29
C THR A 542 -0.09 -22.08 -6.75
N GLU A 543 0.25 -21.11 -7.61
CA GLU A 543 0.57 -21.36 -9.02
C GLU A 543 2.06 -21.64 -9.18
N ILE A 544 2.94 -20.78 -8.67
CA ILE A 544 4.38 -21.03 -8.63
C ILE A 544 4.84 -20.91 -7.18
N LEU A 545 5.62 -21.91 -6.74
CA LEU A 545 6.18 -21.96 -5.40
C LEU A 545 7.70 -22.16 -5.47
N GLY A 546 8.43 -21.23 -4.89
CA GLY A 546 9.88 -21.32 -4.72
C GLY A 546 10.25 -21.32 -3.24
N ALA A 547 11.28 -22.06 -2.85
CA ALA A 547 11.87 -21.93 -1.54
C ALA A 547 13.39 -22.15 -1.57
N ILE A 548 14.08 -21.49 -0.65
CA ILE A 548 15.53 -21.53 -0.47
C ILE A 548 15.81 -21.76 1.01
N ASN A 549 16.62 -22.78 1.33
CA ASN A 549 17.25 -22.96 2.63
C ASN A 549 18.55 -22.14 2.68
N VAL A 550 18.44 -20.92 3.21
CA VAL A 550 19.52 -19.94 3.26
C VAL A 550 20.68 -20.41 4.14
N VAL A 551 20.40 -21.20 5.18
CA VAL A 551 21.42 -21.72 6.12
C VAL A 551 22.52 -22.46 5.36
N GLU A 552 22.13 -23.24 4.35
CA GLU A 552 23.04 -24.05 3.56
C GLU A 552 24.00 -23.22 2.69
N PHE A 553 23.58 -22.03 2.26
CA PHE A 553 24.42 -21.14 1.44
C PHE A 553 25.25 -20.18 2.31
N VAL A 554 24.69 -19.72 3.42
CA VAL A 554 25.29 -18.68 4.26
C VAL A 554 26.28 -19.26 5.27
N SER A 555 26.00 -20.43 5.85
CA SER A 555 26.87 -21.02 6.88
C SER A 555 28.29 -21.31 6.36
N PRO A 556 28.48 -21.86 5.15
CA PRO A 556 29.83 -22.06 4.62
C PRO A 556 30.56 -20.75 4.35
N PHE A 557 29.86 -19.73 3.84
CA PHE A 557 30.42 -18.41 3.64
C PHE A 557 30.85 -17.76 4.96
N ALA A 558 30.02 -17.85 6.00
CA ALA A 558 30.32 -17.32 7.33
C ALA A 558 31.51 -18.05 8.01
N HIS A 559 31.73 -19.35 7.74
CA HIS A 559 32.81 -20.12 8.37
C HIS A 559 34.09 -20.23 7.52
N SER A 560 34.06 -19.76 6.27
CA SER A 560 35.22 -19.83 5.37
C SER A 560 36.39 -18.95 5.85
N SER A 561 37.58 -19.53 5.97
CA SER A 561 38.81 -18.78 6.32
C SER A 561 39.19 -17.67 5.32
N LYS A 562 38.55 -17.64 4.14
CA LYS A 562 38.74 -16.61 3.11
C LYS A 562 37.79 -15.41 3.27
N THR A 563 36.73 -15.53 4.04
CA THR A 563 35.77 -14.43 4.30
C THR A 563 36.42 -13.40 5.21
N SER A 564 36.35 -12.12 4.85
CA SER A 564 36.91 -11.04 5.67
C SER A 564 36.07 -10.83 6.93
N GLU A 565 36.70 -10.32 7.99
CA GLU A 565 35.98 -9.96 9.22
C GLU A 565 34.88 -8.92 8.95
N GLN A 566 35.14 -7.98 8.05
CA GLN A 566 34.17 -6.96 7.63
C GLN A 566 32.94 -7.57 6.95
N ALA A 567 33.12 -8.61 6.13
CA ALA A 567 32.01 -9.30 5.48
C ALA A 567 31.19 -10.14 6.48
N ARG A 568 31.84 -10.73 7.51
CA ARG A 568 31.14 -11.39 8.61
C ARG A 568 30.33 -10.41 9.45
N GLN A 569 30.96 -9.30 9.82
CA GLN A 569 30.31 -8.23 10.56
C GLN A 569 29.11 -7.66 9.80
N ALA A 570 29.25 -7.37 8.49
CA ALA A 570 28.13 -6.92 7.66
C ALA A 570 27.00 -7.96 7.56
N LEU A 571 27.32 -9.26 7.58
CA LEU A 571 26.32 -10.35 7.58
C LEU A 571 25.58 -10.45 8.92
N GLU A 572 26.27 -10.21 10.03
CA GLU A 572 25.68 -10.13 11.38
C GLU A 572 24.82 -8.86 11.53
N GLU A 573 25.36 -7.69 11.18
CA GLU A 573 24.67 -6.38 11.22
C GLU A 573 23.44 -6.33 10.30
N SER A 574 23.45 -7.06 9.19
CA SER A 574 22.27 -7.16 8.31
C SER A 574 21.18 -8.08 8.88
N GLY A 575 21.47 -8.93 9.86
CA GLY A 575 20.53 -9.93 10.36
C GLY A 575 20.35 -11.18 9.47
N ILE A 576 20.97 -11.21 8.28
CA ILE A 576 20.89 -12.36 7.35
C ILE A 576 21.53 -13.61 7.95
N SER A 577 22.47 -13.45 8.90
CA SER A 577 23.07 -14.58 9.63
C SER A 577 22.06 -15.48 10.35
N THR A 578 20.88 -14.97 10.73
CA THR A 578 19.82 -15.76 11.35
C THR A 578 18.74 -16.18 10.36
N LEU A 579 18.80 -15.78 9.09
CA LEU A 579 17.82 -16.15 8.07
C LEU A 579 17.92 -17.65 7.73
N LYS A 580 16.80 -18.36 7.86
CA LYS A 580 16.72 -19.80 7.62
C LYS A 580 16.16 -20.12 6.25
N TYR A 581 14.98 -19.58 5.95
CA TYR A 581 14.25 -19.91 4.74
C TYR A 581 13.73 -18.65 4.06
N ILE A 582 13.75 -18.65 2.73
CA ILE A 582 12.97 -17.74 1.90
C ILE A 582 11.98 -18.59 1.13
N ILE A 583 10.71 -18.23 1.16
CA ILE A 583 9.65 -18.89 0.39
C ILE A 583 8.99 -17.82 -0.45
N ALA A 584 8.84 -18.04 -1.74
CA ALA A 584 8.22 -17.12 -2.67
C ALA A 584 7.05 -17.81 -3.38
N GLN A 585 5.96 -17.09 -3.52
CA GLN A 585 4.75 -17.51 -4.20
C GLN A 585 4.38 -16.48 -5.26
N TYR A 586 3.91 -16.98 -6.39
CA TYR A 586 3.28 -16.17 -7.43
C TYR A 586 1.93 -16.77 -7.74
N GLU A 587 0.93 -15.90 -7.87
CA GLU A 587 -0.45 -16.19 -8.22
C GLU A 587 -0.99 -15.11 -9.14
N GLN A 588 -1.87 -15.49 -10.05
CA GLN A 588 -2.52 -14.59 -10.98
C GLN A 588 -4.01 -14.88 -11.07
N GLN A 589 -4.84 -13.95 -10.58
CA GLN A 589 -6.30 -14.10 -10.60
C GLN A 589 -6.95 -12.87 -11.24
N ASP A 590 -7.76 -13.08 -12.28
CA ASP A 590 -8.57 -12.04 -12.98
C ASP A 590 -7.77 -10.82 -13.45
N GLY A 591 -6.52 -11.03 -13.81
CA GLY A 591 -5.60 -9.97 -14.25
C GLY A 591 -4.89 -9.24 -13.11
N ALA A 592 -5.16 -9.56 -11.85
CA ALA A 592 -4.37 -9.09 -10.70
C ALA A 592 -3.24 -10.08 -10.40
N THR A 593 -2.03 -9.56 -10.26
CA THR A 593 -0.86 -10.35 -9.85
C THR A 593 -0.72 -10.28 -8.33
N THR A 594 -0.53 -11.42 -7.68
CA THR A 594 -0.13 -11.52 -6.28
C THR A 594 1.24 -12.17 -6.20
N ILE A 595 2.22 -11.45 -5.68
CA ILE A 595 3.55 -11.99 -5.36
C ILE A 595 3.73 -11.92 -3.86
N ALA A 596 3.97 -13.06 -3.23
CA ALA A 596 4.27 -13.11 -1.80
C ALA A 596 5.66 -13.71 -1.56
N ALA A 597 6.34 -13.23 -0.53
CA ALA A 597 7.61 -13.78 -0.08
C ALA A 597 7.71 -13.77 1.45
N ASP A 598 8.03 -14.92 2.02
CA ASP A 598 8.25 -15.12 3.44
C ASP A 598 9.73 -15.36 3.74
N MET A 599 10.30 -14.52 4.61
CA MET A 599 11.64 -14.68 5.17
C MET A 599 11.52 -15.16 6.61
N HIS A 600 12.01 -16.37 6.90
CA HIS A 600 11.94 -17.00 8.22
C HIS A 600 13.29 -16.96 8.93
N PHE A 601 13.32 -16.49 10.18
CA PHE A 601 14.54 -16.31 10.97
C PHE A 601 14.66 -17.33 12.11
N ALA A 602 15.89 -17.59 12.53
CA ALA A 602 16.22 -18.39 13.71
C ALA A 602 16.03 -17.56 14.98
N GLY A 603 14.79 -17.51 15.47
CA GLY A 603 14.43 -16.68 16.63
C GLY A 603 14.08 -15.24 16.22
N GLU A 604 14.26 -14.29 17.14
CA GLU A 604 13.93 -12.89 16.84
C GLU A 604 14.82 -12.31 15.73
N ARG A 605 14.22 -11.47 14.87
CA ARG A 605 14.93 -10.62 13.91
C ARG A 605 16.00 -9.82 14.65
N SER A 606 17.17 -9.72 14.02
CA SER A 606 18.32 -8.94 14.51
C SER A 606 18.90 -8.12 13.37
N GLY A 607 19.81 -7.20 13.68
CA GLY A 607 20.39 -6.34 12.66
C GLY A 607 19.34 -5.43 12.02
N ILE A 608 19.65 -4.93 10.83
CA ILE A 608 18.76 -4.07 10.02
C ILE A 608 17.37 -4.68 9.84
N MET A 609 17.26 -6.02 9.81
CA MET A 609 15.97 -6.71 9.72
C MET A 609 15.08 -6.48 10.94
N SER A 610 15.62 -6.07 12.09
CA SER A 610 14.88 -5.80 13.34
C SER A 610 14.32 -4.37 13.45
N LEU A 611 14.81 -3.45 12.62
CA LEU A 611 14.41 -2.04 12.64
C LEU A 611 12.93 -1.82 12.38
N LEU A 612 12.34 -2.67 11.53
CA LEU A 612 10.93 -2.59 11.21
C LEU A 612 10.10 -3.10 12.40
N ALA A 613 9.17 -2.28 12.88
CA ALA A 613 8.27 -2.64 13.98
C ALA A 613 7.32 -3.77 13.58
N SER A 614 6.74 -4.42 14.58
CA SER A 614 5.61 -5.32 14.35
C SER A 614 4.42 -4.58 13.73
N PRO A 615 3.55 -5.29 12.97
CA PRO A 615 2.43 -4.66 12.30
C PRO A 615 1.57 -3.87 13.29
N GLY A 616 1.27 -2.61 12.94
CA GLY A 616 0.50 -1.71 13.77
C GLY A 616 -0.22 -0.65 12.93
N SER A 617 -1.08 0.12 13.58
CA SER A 617 -1.91 1.09 12.88
C SER A 617 -1.10 2.26 12.33
N MET A 618 -1.45 2.68 11.11
CA MET A 618 -0.78 3.76 10.37
C MET A 618 -1.72 4.96 10.12
N GLY A 619 -1.89 5.82 11.13
CA GLY A 619 -2.77 7.01 11.00
C GLY A 619 -2.17 8.13 10.13
N SER A 620 -0.88 8.09 9.84
CA SER A 620 -0.20 8.96 8.88
C SER A 620 -0.81 8.88 7.48
N LEU A 621 -1.40 7.73 7.11
CA LEU A 621 -2.10 7.53 5.83
C LEU A 621 -3.42 8.32 5.73
N GLU A 622 -4.03 8.68 6.86
CA GLU A 622 -5.28 9.47 6.88
C GLU A 622 -5.07 10.91 6.40
N PHE A 623 -3.82 11.39 6.36
CA PHE A 623 -3.47 12.69 5.82
C PHE A 623 -3.33 12.70 4.30
N PHE A 624 -3.27 11.54 3.65
CA PHE A 624 -3.17 11.40 2.19
C PHE A 624 -4.57 11.34 1.57
N SER A 625 -4.77 11.93 0.40
CA SER A 625 -6.06 11.93 -0.28
C SER A 625 -6.36 10.60 -0.98
N THR A 626 -7.61 10.41 -1.40
CA THR A 626 -8.00 9.31 -2.30
C THR A 626 -7.38 9.43 -3.69
N GLU A 627 -6.90 10.62 -4.09
CA GLU A 627 -6.23 10.90 -5.38
C GLU A 627 -4.70 10.78 -5.28
N THR A 628 -4.20 10.12 -4.23
CA THR A 628 -2.76 9.93 -4.02
C THR A 628 -2.16 9.13 -5.18
N THR A 629 -1.10 9.66 -5.79
CA THR A 629 -0.38 9.00 -6.88
C THR A 629 0.51 7.89 -6.35
N PHE A 630 1.23 8.14 -5.26
CA PHE A 630 1.87 7.07 -4.50
C PHE A 630 2.03 7.50 -3.05
N ALA A 631 2.00 6.53 -2.14
CA ALA A 631 2.33 6.73 -0.74
C ALA A 631 3.09 5.52 -0.22
N THR A 632 4.18 5.78 0.50
CA THR A 632 4.85 4.79 1.33
C THR A 632 4.66 5.13 2.78
N ALA A 633 4.40 4.13 3.61
CA ALA A 633 4.34 4.28 5.05
C ALA A 633 5.11 3.14 5.72
N LEU A 634 5.75 3.42 6.85
CA LEU A 634 6.50 2.42 7.60
C LEU A 634 6.44 2.70 9.10
N LEU A 635 6.56 1.63 9.87
CA LEU A 635 6.68 1.66 11.33
C LEU A 635 8.09 1.18 11.72
N ALA A 636 8.85 2.05 12.36
CA ALA A 636 10.12 1.72 13.00
C ALA A 636 9.91 1.31 14.46
N ARG A 637 10.68 0.33 14.95
CA ARG A 637 10.61 -0.18 16.33
C ARG A 637 10.94 0.94 17.31
N GLU A 638 12.11 1.55 17.13
CA GLU A 638 12.54 2.79 17.78
C GLU A 638 13.45 3.55 16.80
N PRO A 639 13.13 4.80 16.42
CA PRO A 639 13.97 5.57 15.49
C PRO A 639 15.41 5.73 15.98
N ILE A 640 15.63 5.78 17.29
CA ILE A 640 16.97 5.89 17.87
C ILE A 640 17.77 4.59 17.74
N ALA A 641 17.12 3.43 17.77
CA ALA A 641 17.77 2.13 17.58
C ALA A 641 18.34 2.00 16.16
N ILE A 642 17.74 2.66 15.14
CA ILE A 642 18.32 2.76 13.79
C ILE A 642 19.73 3.36 13.85
N VAL A 643 19.94 4.36 14.71
CA VAL A 643 21.24 5.04 14.85
C VAL A 643 22.23 4.18 15.63
N GLU A 644 21.78 3.48 16.66
CA GLU A 644 22.61 2.56 17.45
C GLU A 644 23.05 1.34 16.63
N GLU A 645 22.18 0.84 15.75
CA GLU A 645 22.42 -0.36 14.93
C GLU A 645 23.30 -0.09 13.71
N LEU A 646 23.35 1.15 13.21
CA LEU A 646 24.35 1.61 12.22
C LEU A 646 25.77 1.74 12.81
N GLY A 647 25.95 1.46 14.10
CA GLY A 647 27.22 1.46 14.80
C GLY A 647 27.76 2.86 15.12
N ASP A 648 28.92 2.89 15.78
CA ASP A 648 29.66 4.11 16.08
C ASP A 648 30.10 4.75 14.75
N ILE A 649 29.28 5.65 14.17
CA ILE A 649 29.62 6.39 12.94
C ILE A 649 30.78 7.34 13.29
N ARG A 650 31.99 6.79 13.32
CA ARG A 650 33.23 7.53 13.62
C ARG A 650 33.64 8.32 12.39
N ILE A 651 33.08 9.51 12.23
CA ILE A 651 33.55 10.49 11.25
C ILE A 651 34.84 11.14 11.78
N GLY A 652 35.97 10.48 11.53
CA GLY A 652 37.32 10.99 11.82
C GLY A 652 37.89 10.58 13.18
N SER A 653 39.23 10.49 13.26
CA SER A 653 39.96 10.30 14.52
C SER A 653 39.81 11.51 15.43
N ASP A 654 39.78 11.32 16.76
CA ASP A 654 39.65 12.35 17.81
C ASP A 654 40.67 13.51 17.70
N ASP A 655 41.76 13.33 16.94
CA ASP A 655 42.80 14.34 16.70
C ASP A 655 42.66 15.10 15.35
N SER A 656 41.55 14.93 14.63
CA SER A 656 41.34 15.58 13.32
C SER A 656 40.68 16.96 13.48
N PRO A 657 41.11 18.01 12.75
CA PRO A 657 40.37 19.27 12.70
C PRO A 657 38.94 19.01 12.20
N GLY A 658 37.93 19.23 13.05
CA GLY A 658 36.52 18.97 12.74
C GLY A 658 35.82 17.89 13.58
N ALA A 659 36.54 17.17 14.44
CA ALA A 659 35.94 16.12 15.30
C ALA A 659 34.81 16.65 16.21
N ASN A 660 34.94 17.86 16.73
CA ASN A 660 33.88 18.52 17.50
C ASN A 660 32.65 18.87 16.65
N ASP A 661 32.84 19.19 15.37
CA ASP A 661 31.74 19.51 14.45
C ASP A 661 30.96 18.25 14.07
N ALA A 662 31.66 17.12 13.89
CA ALA A 662 31.06 15.82 13.65
C ALA A 662 30.26 15.31 14.86
N GLN A 663 30.81 15.42 16.08
CA GLN A 663 30.06 15.08 17.31
C GLN A 663 28.82 15.97 17.48
N ALA A 664 28.93 17.25 17.16
CA ALA A 664 27.80 18.15 17.19
C ALA A 664 26.74 17.77 16.14
N GLU A 665 27.13 17.41 14.90
CA GLU A 665 26.22 16.92 13.85
C GLU A 665 25.48 15.65 14.29
N ILE A 666 26.20 14.69 14.87
CA ILE A 666 25.62 13.46 15.40
C ILE A 666 24.63 13.77 16.53
N GLN A 667 24.98 14.65 17.48
CA GLN A 667 24.05 15.03 18.55
C GLN A 667 22.78 15.70 18.01
N LEU A 668 22.91 16.61 17.04
CA LEU A 668 21.75 17.25 16.43
C LEU A 668 20.85 16.25 15.72
N PHE A 669 21.44 15.27 15.06
CA PHE A 669 20.70 14.17 14.45
C PHE A 669 19.99 13.33 15.51
N TYR A 670 20.65 12.97 16.63
CA TYR A 670 20.01 12.33 17.77
C TYR A 670 18.86 13.16 18.36
N ASP A 671 19.04 14.46 18.55
CA ASP A 671 18.02 15.35 19.09
C ASP A 671 16.78 15.39 18.18
N ILE A 672 16.95 15.35 16.84
CA ILE A 672 15.85 15.26 15.88
C ILE A 672 15.17 13.88 15.94
N VAL A 673 15.96 12.80 15.91
CA VAL A 673 15.46 11.42 15.91
C VAL A 673 14.76 11.06 17.22
N SER A 674 15.15 11.67 18.34
CA SER A 674 14.50 11.50 19.65
C SER A 674 13.11 12.13 19.75
N GLY A 675 12.85 13.19 18.97
CA GLY A 675 11.56 13.90 18.97
C GLY A 675 10.52 13.31 18.00
N VAL A 676 10.92 12.33 17.17
CA VAL A 676 10.04 11.64 16.22
C VAL A 676 9.62 10.27 16.74
N GLY A 677 8.38 9.90 16.45
CA GLY A 677 7.84 8.57 16.72
C GLY A 677 8.26 7.56 15.65
N GLY A 678 7.75 6.34 15.81
CA GLY A 678 8.10 5.23 14.92
C GLY A 678 7.36 5.26 13.59
N GLU A 679 6.27 6.03 13.47
CA GLU A 679 5.44 6.06 12.28
C GLU A 679 5.84 7.18 11.30
N MET A 680 6.06 6.83 10.03
CA MET A 680 6.39 7.76 8.95
C MET A 680 5.67 7.40 7.65
N ALA A 681 5.21 8.41 6.93
CA ALA A 681 4.69 8.28 5.58
C ALA A 681 5.20 9.38 4.64
N PHE A 682 5.43 9.04 3.38
CA PHE A 682 5.84 9.96 2.32
C PHE A 682 5.14 9.61 1.01
N GLY A 683 4.78 10.61 0.21
CA GLY A 683 4.13 10.34 -1.06
C GLY A 683 3.93 11.57 -1.93
N LEU A 684 3.37 11.34 -3.11
CA LEU A 684 2.89 12.37 -4.03
C LEU A 684 1.37 12.37 -4.01
N ASP A 685 0.79 13.45 -3.48
CA ASP A 685 -0.65 13.59 -3.27
C ASP A 685 -1.20 14.77 -4.09
N GLY A 686 -1.17 14.59 -5.41
CA GLY A 686 -1.55 15.59 -6.40
C GLY A 686 -0.57 15.65 -7.58
N PRO A 687 -0.52 16.77 -8.31
CA PRO A 687 0.26 16.84 -9.55
C PRO A 687 1.77 16.71 -9.32
N ALA A 688 2.45 16.01 -10.23
CA ALA A 688 3.91 15.88 -10.23
C ALA A 688 4.62 17.16 -10.71
N LEU A 689 3.95 18.01 -11.48
CA LEU A 689 4.52 19.20 -12.13
C LEU A 689 3.63 20.43 -11.96
N PRO A 690 4.20 21.66 -12.04
CA PRO A 690 5.64 21.96 -12.10
C PRO A 690 6.33 21.86 -10.73
N THR A 691 5.57 21.94 -9.63
CA THR A 691 6.06 21.67 -8.29
C THR A 691 5.38 20.39 -7.81
N PRO A 692 6.12 19.30 -7.55
CA PRO A 692 5.53 18.05 -7.14
C PRO A 692 4.78 18.25 -5.82
N ALA A 693 3.54 17.77 -5.77
CA ALA A 693 2.69 17.80 -4.58
C ALA A 693 3.12 16.75 -3.54
N TRP A 694 4.41 16.73 -3.21
CA TRP A 694 4.96 15.81 -2.23
C TRP A 694 4.42 16.14 -0.84
N LYS A 695 4.27 15.10 -0.04
CA LYS A 695 3.80 15.15 1.35
C LYS A 695 4.63 14.18 2.19
N ALA A 696 5.00 14.62 3.39
CA ALA A 696 5.64 13.80 4.41
C ALA A 696 4.85 13.95 5.72
N VAL A 697 4.59 12.85 6.41
CA VAL A 697 3.87 12.81 7.69
C VAL A 697 4.69 11.97 8.64
N ILE A 698 5.15 12.57 9.74
CA ILE A 698 6.07 11.94 10.69
C ILE A 698 5.44 12.05 12.07
N GLU A 699 5.29 10.93 12.78
CA GLU A 699 4.84 10.94 14.17
C GLU A 699 5.80 11.77 15.03
N SER A 700 5.27 12.57 15.94
CA SER A 700 6.05 13.46 16.79
C SER A 700 5.53 13.40 18.23
N TYR A 701 6.36 12.91 19.14
CA TYR A 701 6.04 12.82 20.57
C TYR A 701 6.26 14.15 21.29
N ASP A 702 7.38 14.84 21.02
CA ASP A 702 7.66 16.17 21.54
C ASP A 702 7.83 17.21 20.41
N GLN A 703 6.74 17.91 20.12
CA GLN A 703 6.69 18.94 19.09
C GLN A 703 7.57 20.16 19.43
N VAL A 704 7.76 20.44 20.72
CA VAL A 704 8.52 21.61 21.19
C VAL A 704 10.01 21.35 21.04
N GLU A 705 10.47 20.18 21.48
CA GLU A 705 11.85 19.74 21.33
C GLU A 705 12.21 19.53 19.85
N LEU A 706 11.37 18.84 19.08
CA LEU A 706 11.59 18.63 17.65
C LEU A 706 11.70 19.97 16.91
N GLN A 707 10.83 20.94 17.21
CA GLN A 707 10.92 22.27 16.60
C GLN A 707 12.21 23.02 16.97
N ALA A 708 12.64 22.91 18.23
CA ALA A 708 13.90 23.52 18.68
C ALA A 708 15.10 22.91 17.96
N SER A 709 15.09 21.59 17.77
CA SER A 709 16.12 20.84 17.04
C SER A 709 16.16 21.24 15.55
N ILE A 710 15.01 21.39 14.89
CA ILE A 710 14.94 21.90 13.50
C ILE A 710 15.52 23.32 13.42
N ALA A 711 15.16 24.21 14.35
CA ALA A 711 15.69 25.58 14.36
C ALA A 711 17.21 25.61 14.56
N ALA A 712 17.74 24.75 15.44
CA ALA A 712 19.17 24.59 15.67
C ALA A 712 19.89 24.05 14.42
N ALA A 713 19.28 23.11 13.69
CA ALA A 713 19.80 22.58 12.44
C ALA A 713 19.92 23.67 11.36
N VAL A 714 18.86 24.46 11.19
CA VAL A 714 18.83 25.61 10.27
C VAL A 714 19.91 26.63 10.61
N GLN A 715 20.04 26.98 11.89
CA GLN A 715 21.08 27.92 12.32
C GLN A 715 22.48 27.40 12.01
N ARG A 716 22.76 26.13 12.31
CA ARG A 716 24.07 25.51 12.03
C ARG A 716 24.38 25.41 10.55
N PHE A 717 23.39 25.11 9.71
CA PHE A 717 23.55 25.14 8.26
C PHE A 717 24.01 26.54 7.79
N ASN A 718 23.31 27.58 8.24
CA ASN A 718 23.63 28.97 7.90
C ASN A 718 25.01 29.39 8.41
N ASP A 719 25.38 29.00 9.63
CA ASP A 719 26.70 29.29 10.20
C ASP A 719 27.80 28.60 9.37
N LYS A 720 27.61 27.35 8.95
CA LYS A 720 28.57 26.61 8.10
C LYS A 720 28.67 27.17 6.69
N ALA A 721 27.55 27.55 6.08
CA ALA A 721 27.53 28.19 4.76
C ALA A 721 28.32 29.51 4.79
N ALA A 722 28.08 30.33 5.81
CA ALA A 722 28.82 31.57 6.03
C ALA A 722 30.32 31.35 6.29
N LEU A 723 30.69 30.32 7.06
CA LEU A 723 32.10 29.97 7.31
C LEU A 723 32.83 29.47 6.06
N LYS A 724 32.13 28.79 5.15
CA LYS A 724 32.69 28.25 3.90
C LYS A 724 32.58 29.21 2.71
N ASP A 725 32.08 30.43 2.92
CA ASP A 725 31.82 31.43 1.87
C ASP A 725 30.92 30.88 0.74
N VAL A 726 30.00 29.98 1.10
CA VAL A 726 28.97 29.45 0.20
C VAL A 726 27.76 30.34 0.34
N ASN A 727 27.29 30.94 -0.76
CA ASN A 727 26.09 31.78 -0.76
C ASN A 727 24.82 30.92 -0.73
N ALA A 728 24.63 30.21 0.37
CA ALA A 728 23.47 29.39 0.66
C ALA A 728 22.86 29.80 2.01
N SER A 729 21.54 29.83 2.09
CA SER A 729 20.82 30.13 3.33
C SER A 729 19.50 29.38 3.42
N ILE A 730 19.14 29.01 4.64
CA ILE A 730 17.82 28.50 5.00
C ILE A 730 17.15 29.52 5.92
N THR A 731 15.95 29.95 5.55
CA THR A 731 15.11 30.81 6.39
C THR A 731 13.94 29.99 6.92
N LEU A 732 13.75 30.02 8.24
CA LEU A 732 12.61 29.40 8.91
C LEU A 732 11.67 30.51 9.42
N THR A 733 10.42 30.51 8.96
CA THR A 733 9.41 31.50 9.35
C THR A 733 8.19 30.82 9.97
N PRO A 734 7.67 31.31 11.10
CA PRO A 734 6.41 30.82 11.63
C PRO A 734 5.26 31.04 10.64
N SER A 735 4.40 30.05 10.51
CA SER A 735 3.16 30.07 9.74
C SER A 735 2.00 29.57 10.62
N ASN A 736 0.76 29.85 10.24
CA ASN A 736 -0.40 29.23 10.88
C ASN A 736 -1.22 28.57 9.77
N VAL A 737 -1.45 27.26 9.90
CA VAL A 737 -2.13 26.46 8.89
C VAL A 737 -3.33 25.81 9.57
N ASP A 738 -4.54 26.18 9.15
CA ASP A 738 -5.82 25.73 9.72
C ASP A 738 -5.92 25.78 11.27
N GLY A 739 -5.31 26.78 11.90
CA GLY A 739 -5.31 26.93 13.35
C GLY A 739 -4.24 26.12 14.09
N TYR A 740 -3.45 25.32 13.37
CA TYR A 740 -2.28 24.60 13.91
C TYR A 740 -1.00 25.45 13.84
N THR A 741 -0.06 25.13 14.73
CA THR A 741 1.26 25.77 14.73
C THR A 741 2.07 25.24 13.56
N GLY A 742 2.41 26.11 12.61
CA GLY A 742 3.16 25.77 11.42
C GLY A 742 4.39 26.62 11.18
N TYR A 743 5.16 26.24 10.17
CA TYR A 743 6.38 26.91 9.75
C TYR A 743 6.57 26.74 8.25
N ARG A 744 7.18 27.76 7.64
CA ARG A 744 7.66 27.75 6.27
C ARG A 744 9.18 27.76 6.28
N LEU A 745 9.77 26.86 5.51
CA LEU A 745 11.20 26.78 5.29
C LEU A 745 11.50 27.19 3.85
N ASP A 746 12.37 28.18 3.67
CA ASP A 746 12.86 28.64 2.36
C ASP A 746 14.38 28.43 2.28
N LEU A 747 14.83 27.58 1.36
CA LEU A 747 16.22 27.38 0.98
C LEU A 747 16.53 28.25 -0.23
N SER A 748 17.65 28.97 -0.19
CA SER A 748 18.21 29.71 -1.32
C SER A 748 19.69 29.39 -1.45
N ILE A 749 20.10 28.99 -2.66
CA ILE A 749 21.48 28.68 -3.04
C ILE A 749 21.80 29.50 -4.29
N ASP A 750 22.82 30.36 -4.21
CA ASP A 750 23.32 31.09 -5.37
C ASP A 750 24.11 30.12 -6.26
N ALA A 751 23.60 29.83 -7.44
CA ALA A 751 24.13 28.80 -8.33
C ALA A 751 25.49 29.21 -8.92
N SER A 752 26.48 28.32 -8.83
CA SER A 752 27.53 28.23 -9.87
C SER A 752 26.92 27.61 -11.14
N GLU A 753 27.57 27.77 -12.31
CA GLU A 753 27.07 27.32 -13.63
C GLU A 753 26.64 25.84 -13.72
N ASP A 754 27.00 24.99 -12.74
CA ASP A 754 26.74 23.54 -12.71
C ASP A 754 25.61 23.07 -11.75
N VAL A 755 24.82 23.96 -11.11
CA VAL A 755 23.72 23.56 -10.20
C VAL A 755 22.37 23.60 -10.93
N PRO A 756 21.61 22.49 -11.01
CA PRO A 756 20.26 22.46 -11.59
C PRO A 756 19.33 23.53 -11.01
N ALA A 757 18.55 24.22 -11.84
CA ALA A 757 17.70 25.34 -11.44
C ALA A 757 16.72 24.97 -10.30
N MET A 758 16.23 23.73 -10.29
CA MET A 758 15.40 23.14 -9.22
C MET A 758 16.05 23.20 -7.83
N LEU A 759 17.38 23.14 -7.75
CA LEU A 759 18.13 23.12 -6.48
C LEU A 759 18.55 24.52 -6.01
N THR A 760 18.29 25.56 -6.81
CA THR A 760 18.71 26.95 -6.50
C THR A 760 17.79 27.64 -5.50
N SER A 761 16.52 27.22 -5.45
CA SER A 761 15.58 27.63 -4.41
C SER A 761 14.53 26.56 -4.18
N ALA A 762 14.30 26.19 -2.92
CA ALA A 762 13.23 25.28 -2.52
C ALA A 762 12.46 25.89 -1.36
N SER A 763 11.13 25.75 -1.35
CA SER A 763 10.30 26.18 -0.23
C SER A 763 9.30 25.10 0.12
N PHE A 764 9.07 24.87 1.41
CA PHE A 764 8.02 23.98 1.87
C PHE A 764 7.41 24.45 3.20
N ASN A 765 6.24 23.91 3.53
CA ASN A 765 5.52 24.23 4.76
C ASN A 765 5.34 22.97 5.58
N TYR A 766 5.33 23.10 6.89
CA TYR A 766 4.94 22.03 7.80
C TYR A 766 4.13 22.55 8.97
N ALA A 767 3.28 21.71 9.55
CA ALA A 767 2.52 22.01 10.74
C ALA A 767 2.48 20.80 11.69
N TYR A 768 2.34 21.07 12.98
CA TYR A 768 2.12 20.03 13.98
C TYR A 768 0.62 19.80 14.17
N VAL A 769 0.15 18.60 13.86
CA VAL A 769 -1.26 18.23 13.81
C VAL A 769 -1.46 16.93 14.56
N GLU A 770 -2.10 16.99 15.74
CA GLU A 770 -2.58 15.81 16.48
C GLU A 770 -1.49 14.74 16.71
N GLY A 771 -0.28 15.18 17.05
CA GLY A 771 0.89 14.31 17.27
C GLY A 771 1.69 13.94 16.01
N TYR A 772 1.47 14.64 14.90
CA TYR A 772 2.26 14.49 13.67
C TYR A 772 2.89 15.80 13.24
N LEU A 773 4.09 15.73 12.66
CA LEU A 773 4.63 16.76 11.78
C LEU A 773 4.17 16.45 10.36
N VAL A 774 3.32 17.30 9.80
CA VAL A 774 2.81 17.19 8.43
C VAL A 774 3.52 18.24 7.58
N ALA A 775 4.37 17.81 6.66
CA ALA A 775 5.12 18.66 5.73
C ALA A 775 4.66 18.45 4.29
N ALA A 776 4.59 19.52 3.51
CA ALA A 776 4.28 19.46 2.08
C ALA A 776 4.88 20.62 1.31
N ALA A 777 4.91 20.51 -0.01
CA ALA A 777 5.51 21.50 -0.91
C ALA A 777 4.96 22.93 -0.70
N ASN A 778 3.72 23.10 -0.25
CA ASN A 778 3.13 24.40 0.04
C ASN A 778 2.06 24.33 1.14
N GLU A 779 1.68 25.48 1.69
CA GLU A 779 0.70 25.63 2.76
C GLU A 779 -0.66 25.00 2.43
N ALA A 780 -1.14 25.14 1.19
CA ALA A 780 -2.43 24.62 0.76
C ALA A 780 -2.48 23.07 0.76
N LEU A 781 -1.35 22.40 0.54
CA LEU A 781 -1.26 20.94 0.65
C LEU A 781 -1.28 20.47 2.11
N VAL A 782 -0.68 21.24 3.03
CA VAL A 782 -0.75 20.96 4.48
C VAL A 782 -2.19 21.17 4.98
N ASP A 783 -2.83 22.28 4.62
CA ASP A 783 -4.24 22.59 4.93
C ASP A 783 -5.18 21.47 4.43
N ARG A 784 -4.99 21.03 3.19
CA ARG A 784 -5.78 19.91 2.63
C ARG A 784 -5.55 18.59 3.36
N ALA A 785 -4.30 18.30 3.74
CA ALA A 785 -3.96 17.10 4.51
C ALA A 785 -4.68 17.07 5.87
N ILE A 786 -4.73 18.22 6.56
CA ILE A 786 -5.50 18.40 7.80
C ILE A 786 -6.99 18.17 7.53
N GLY A 787 -7.50 18.69 6.40
CA GLY A 787 -8.86 18.44 5.95
C GLY A 787 -9.21 16.96 5.86
N PHE A 788 -8.40 16.15 5.18
CA PHE A 788 -8.63 14.70 5.03
C PHE A 788 -8.57 13.93 6.35
N TYR A 789 -7.60 14.28 7.18
CA TYR A 789 -7.46 13.69 8.52
C TYR A 789 -8.69 13.98 9.38
N THR A 790 -9.14 15.24 9.40
CA THR A 790 -10.28 15.66 10.24
C THR A 790 -11.64 15.19 9.71
N SER A 791 -11.79 14.98 8.40
CA SER A 791 -13.00 14.43 7.79
C SER A 791 -13.06 12.90 7.86
N GLY A 792 -11.93 12.23 8.09
CA GLY A 792 -11.82 10.78 7.99
C GLY A 792 -11.95 10.28 6.55
N SER A 793 -11.54 11.07 5.56
CA SER A 793 -11.63 10.74 4.12
C SER A 793 -10.25 10.57 3.48
N GLY A 794 -9.29 10.07 4.26
CA GLY A 794 -7.92 9.83 3.79
C GLY A 794 -7.78 8.55 2.96
N LEU A 795 -6.56 8.24 2.55
CA LEU A 795 -6.22 7.11 1.68
C LEU A 795 -6.80 5.76 2.14
N PRO A 796 -6.88 5.41 3.45
CA PRO A 796 -7.50 4.14 3.86
C PRO A 796 -8.97 3.99 3.45
N THR A 797 -9.66 5.08 3.11
CA THR A 797 -11.06 5.06 2.64
C THR A 797 -11.21 4.85 1.13
N ASP A 798 -10.11 4.89 0.39
CA ASP A 798 -10.09 4.72 -1.06
C ASP A 798 -10.41 3.27 -1.46
N SER A 799 -11.31 3.06 -2.42
CA SER A 799 -11.76 1.71 -2.80
C SER A 799 -10.66 0.89 -3.47
N GLU A 800 -9.84 1.53 -4.31
CA GLU A 800 -8.77 0.82 -5.03
C GLU A 800 -7.62 0.41 -4.10
N PHE A 801 -7.25 1.28 -3.15
CA PHE A 801 -6.37 0.92 -2.05
C PHE A 801 -6.92 -0.27 -1.26
N GLN A 802 -8.24 -0.30 -1.00
CA GLN A 802 -8.90 -1.38 -0.27
C GLN A 802 -8.93 -2.70 -1.06
N ASP A 803 -9.18 -2.65 -2.37
CA ASP A 803 -9.21 -3.81 -3.25
C ASP A 803 -7.83 -4.48 -3.38
N LEU A 804 -6.77 -3.70 -3.26
CA LEU A 804 -5.38 -4.17 -3.34
C LEU A 804 -4.83 -4.73 -2.01
N MET A 805 -5.56 -4.63 -0.89
CA MET A 805 -5.07 -5.12 0.39
C MET A 805 -4.84 -6.64 0.40
N THR A 806 -3.75 -7.06 1.04
CA THR A 806 -3.38 -8.48 1.13
C THR A 806 -4.29 -9.22 2.10
N ARG A 807 -4.76 -10.40 1.67
CA ARG A 807 -5.72 -11.26 2.39
C ARG A 807 -5.01 -12.29 3.28
N ASP A 808 -4.03 -11.82 4.05
CA ASP A 808 -3.11 -12.65 4.86
C ASP A 808 -3.57 -12.87 6.31
N GLY A 809 -4.74 -12.35 6.69
CA GLY A 809 -5.32 -12.48 8.03
C GLY A 809 -4.80 -11.51 9.09
N TYR A 810 -3.86 -10.61 8.73
CA TYR A 810 -3.43 -9.51 9.59
C TYR A 810 -4.36 -8.30 9.45
N LEU A 811 -4.37 -7.41 10.44
CA LEU A 811 -5.19 -6.18 10.44
C LEU A 811 -4.40 -4.92 10.04
N ASP A 812 -3.09 -5.01 10.10
CA ASP A 812 -2.18 -3.88 10.00
C ASP A 812 -0.94 -4.25 9.20
N TYR A 813 -0.10 -3.24 8.95
CA TYR A 813 1.14 -3.36 8.21
C TYR A 813 2.32 -2.92 9.08
N SER A 814 3.51 -3.40 8.75
CA SER A 814 4.77 -2.84 9.24
C SER A 814 5.35 -1.82 8.25
N ALA A 815 5.17 -2.06 6.96
CA ALA A 815 5.38 -1.06 5.91
C ALA A 815 4.42 -1.30 4.74
N LEU A 816 4.18 -0.26 3.95
CA LEU A 816 3.48 -0.37 2.68
C LEU A 816 3.98 0.64 1.65
N PHE A 817 3.71 0.34 0.39
CA PHE A 817 3.89 1.20 -0.76
C PHE A 817 2.68 1.05 -1.67
N PHE A 818 1.86 2.08 -1.76
CA PHE A 818 0.74 2.20 -2.67
C PHE A 818 1.12 3.06 -3.88
N SER A 819 0.60 2.71 -5.06
CA SER A 819 1.02 3.26 -6.35
C SER A 819 -0.11 3.36 -7.37
N ARG A 820 -0.15 4.48 -8.11
CA ARG A 820 -0.92 4.73 -9.34
C ARG A 820 -0.02 5.42 -10.40
N LEU A 821 1.19 4.90 -10.57
CA LEU A 821 2.20 5.58 -11.37
C LEU A 821 1.80 5.76 -12.85
N GLY A 822 0.92 4.92 -13.40
CA GLY A 822 0.37 5.09 -14.76
C GLY A 822 -0.31 6.46 -14.97
N GLU A 823 -1.05 6.95 -13.97
CA GLU A 823 -1.70 8.27 -14.06
C GLU A 823 -0.70 9.43 -14.14
N MET A 824 0.49 9.25 -13.53
CA MET A 824 1.54 10.27 -13.53
C MET A 824 2.20 10.43 -14.90
N ILE A 825 2.36 9.32 -15.64
CA ILE A 825 3.00 9.30 -16.96
C ILE A 825 2.21 10.16 -17.93
N GLY A 826 0.89 9.99 -18.01
CA GLY A 826 0.04 10.82 -18.86
C GLY A 826 0.19 12.32 -18.58
N GLY A 827 0.36 12.69 -17.31
CA GLY A 827 0.66 14.07 -16.89
C GLY A 827 2.01 14.57 -17.41
N ILE A 828 3.08 13.79 -17.25
CA ILE A 828 4.42 14.13 -17.72
C ILE A 828 4.43 14.24 -19.25
N MET A 829 3.84 13.29 -19.96
CA MET A 829 3.76 13.28 -21.43
C MET A 829 3.09 14.53 -21.98
N SER A 830 2.02 15.00 -21.33
CA SER A 830 1.31 16.23 -21.73
C SER A 830 2.15 17.50 -21.60
N SER A 831 3.24 17.46 -20.81
CA SER A 831 4.14 18.59 -20.55
C SER A 831 5.38 18.61 -21.43
N LEU A 832 5.61 17.57 -22.24
CA LEU A 832 6.77 17.48 -23.11
C LEU A 832 6.74 18.51 -24.27
N PRO A 833 7.91 18.93 -24.77
CA PRO A 833 7.99 19.79 -25.93
C PRO A 833 7.42 19.11 -27.19
N ALA A 834 6.78 19.89 -28.08
CA ALA A 834 6.24 19.38 -29.34
C ALA A 834 7.30 18.89 -30.35
N VAL A 835 8.59 19.16 -30.10
CA VAL A 835 9.72 18.71 -30.92
C VAL A 835 10.75 18.09 -29.98
N LEU A 836 11.00 16.80 -30.18
CA LEU A 836 11.91 15.95 -29.39
C LEU A 836 13.06 15.51 -30.29
N SER A 837 14.26 15.31 -29.73
CA SER A 837 15.38 14.71 -30.45
C SER A 837 15.17 13.20 -30.68
N GLU A 838 15.93 12.57 -31.58
CA GLU A 838 15.83 11.13 -31.84
C GLU A 838 16.10 10.28 -30.59
N GLU A 839 17.05 10.67 -29.75
CA GLU A 839 17.34 10.01 -28.45
C GLU A 839 16.17 10.17 -27.45
N GLN A 840 15.50 11.33 -27.47
CA GLN A 840 14.33 11.59 -26.62
C GLN A 840 13.10 10.81 -27.08
N GLN A 841 12.92 10.64 -28.40
CA GLN A 841 11.86 9.82 -28.98
C GLN A 841 12.07 8.33 -28.66
N GLN A 842 13.31 7.84 -28.67
CA GLN A 842 13.66 6.48 -28.27
C GLN A 842 13.44 6.21 -26.77
N ALA A 843 13.75 7.20 -25.91
CA ALA A 843 13.48 7.09 -24.47
C ALA A 843 11.97 7.08 -24.16
N LEU A 844 11.16 7.80 -24.94
CA LEU A 844 9.70 7.84 -24.78
C LEU A 844 9.01 6.58 -25.30
N SER A 845 9.50 5.98 -26.40
CA SER A 845 8.93 4.72 -26.91
C SER A 845 9.09 3.56 -25.92
N LEU A 846 10.17 3.53 -25.13
CA LEU A 846 10.37 2.54 -24.07
C LEU A 846 9.39 2.69 -22.90
N ILE A 847 8.81 3.88 -22.71
CA ILE A 847 7.90 4.20 -21.61
C ILE A 847 6.44 4.05 -22.02
N ASP A 848 6.10 4.38 -23.27
CA ASP A 848 4.80 4.08 -23.88
C ASP A 848 4.52 2.56 -23.93
N GLU A 849 5.57 1.73 -24.09
CA GLU A 849 5.47 0.26 -24.01
C GLU A 849 5.19 -0.25 -22.59
N LEU A 850 5.45 0.55 -21.54
CA LEU A 850 5.26 0.19 -20.13
C LEU A 850 3.92 0.73 -19.56
N ASP A 851 3.39 1.83 -20.11
CA ASP A 851 2.15 2.51 -19.65
C ASP A 851 0.91 1.60 -19.67
N ALA A 852 0.88 0.60 -20.56
CA ALA A 852 -0.22 -0.36 -20.66
C ALA A 852 -0.29 -1.40 -19.51
N GLU A 853 0.78 -1.55 -18.70
CA GLU A 853 0.86 -2.50 -17.57
C GLU A 853 0.82 -1.85 -16.19
N MET A 854 0.88 -0.51 -16.12
CA MET A 854 0.98 0.23 -14.84
C MET A 854 -0.40 0.52 -14.23
N GLY A 855 -1.11 -0.56 -13.90
CA GLY A 855 -2.26 -0.51 -13.01
C GLY A 855 -1.86 -0.10 -11.58
N PRO A 856 -2.86 0.17 -10.71
CA PRO A 856 -2.61 0.45 -9.31
C PRO A 856 -1.94 -0.77 -8.65
N SER A 857 -1.10 -0.53 -7.66
CA SER A 857 -0.49 -1.62 -6.88
C SER A 857 -0.24 -1.26 -5.43
N LEU A 858 -0.25 -2.30 -4.59
CA LEU A 858 0.08 -2.21 -3.18
C LEU A 858 1.13 -3.26 -2.84
N THR A 859 2.30 -2.81 -2.42
CA THR A 859 3.30 -3.65 -1.77
C THR A 859 3.19 -3.46 -0.27
N SER A 860 3.17 -4.54 0.49
CA SER A 860 3.05 -4.53 1.93
C SER A 860 4.10 -5.42 2.59
N VAL A 861 4.48 -5.07 3.81
CA VAL A 861 5.45 -5.80 4.61
C VAL A 861 4.89 -5.97 6.02
N LEU A 862 4.98 -7.19 6.55
CA LEU A 862 4.67 -7.54 7.93
C LEU A 862 5.94 -8.06 8.62
N ALA A 863 6.37 -7.39 9.68
CA ALA A 863 7.59 -7.72 10.43
C ALA A 863 7.22 -8.40 11.76
N LEU A 864 6.96 -9.70 11.73
CA LEU A 864 6.73 -10.52 12.92
C LEU A 864 8.05 -10.77 13.67
N PRO A 865 8.04 -11.22 14.94
CA PRO A 865 9.28 -11.41 15.69
C PRO A 865 10.32 -12.27 14.97
N ASP A 866 9.92 -13.35 14.30
CA ASP A 866 10.78 -14.34 13.65
C ASP A 866 10.53 -14.49 12.14
N LYS A 867 9.72 -13.60 11.54
CA LYS A 867 9.33 -13.68 10.14
C LYS A 867 9.12 -12.30 9.53
N ILE A 868 9.55 -12.10 8.29
CA ILE A 868 9.10 -10.97 7.45
C ILE A 868 8.27 -11.55 6.30
N HIS A 869 7.02 -11.12 6.20
CA HIS A 869 6.15 -11.38 5.06
C HIS A 869 6.11 -10.15 4.16
N VAL A 870 6.40 -10.31 2.88
CA VAL A 870 6.24 -9.30 1.85
C VAL A 870 5.15 -9.78 0.91
N ALA A 871 4.22 -8.92 0.56
CA ALA A 871 3.21 -9.24 -0.44
C ALA A 871 2.93 -8.04 -1.34
N HIS A 872 2.79 -8.31 -2.62
CA HIS A 872 2.55 -7.34 -3.67
C HIS A 872 1.30 -7.74 -4.44
N ASN A 873 0.33 -6.83 -4.50
CA ASN A 873 -0.92 -7.00 -5.23
C ASN A 873 -1.05 -5.90 -6.30
N GLY A 874 -1.56 -6.25 -7.47
CA GLY A 874 -1.90 -5.31 -8.53
C GLY A 874 -1.09 -5.55 -9.80
N SER A 875 -0.49 -4.48 -10.34
CA SER A 875 0.35 -4.55 -11.54
C SER A 875 1.54 -5.50 -11.38
N SER A 876 1.93 -6.21 -12.43
CA SER A 876 3.06 -7.14 -12.40
C SER A 876 4.43 -6.45 -12.27
N GLN A 877 4.49 -5.13 -12.52
CA GLN A 877 5.71 -4.36 -12.43
C GLN A 877 5.94 -3.80 -11.03
N LEU A 878 7.10 -4.12 -10.44
CA LEU A 878 7.47 -3.61 -9.13
C LEU A 878 7.71 -2.08 -9.19
N PRO A 879 7.18 -1.31 -8.23
CA PRO A 879 7.28 0.16 -8.26
C PRO A 879 8.69 0.73 -8.32
N THR A 880 9.68 0.02 -7.76
CA THR A 880 11.09 0.44 -7.77
C THR A 880 11.68 0.47 -9.18
N GLN A 881 11.24 -0.44 -10.06
CA GLN A 881 11.66 -0.47 -11.45
C GLN A 881 11.13 0.78 -12.18
N VAL A 882 9.85 1.10 -11.98
CA VAL A 882 9.17 2.26 -12.58
C VAL A 882 9.80 3.59 -12.14
N VAL A 883 10.05 3.77 -10.83
CA VAL A 883 10.66 5.02 -10.31
C VAL A 883 12.07 5.23 -10.86
N SER A 884 12.87 4.16 -10.98
CA SER A 884 14.24 4.26 -11.52
C SER A 884 14.24 4.70 -12.99
N GLN A 885 13.25 4.29 -13.77
CA GLN A 885 13.10 4.63 -15.18
C GLN A 885 12.56 6.07 -15.36
N LEU A 886 11.59 6.48 -14.55
CA LEU A 886 11.06 7.85 -14.55
C LEU A 886 12.13 8.89 -14.19
N ALA A 887 13.06 8.57 -13.29
CA ALA A 887 14.17 9.46 -12.94
C ALA A 887 15.05 9.81 -14.16
N ALA A 888 15.10 8.94 -15.18
CA ALA A 888 15.85 9.20 -16.41
C ALA A 888 15.23 10.30 -17.30
N LEU A 889 13.95 10.64 -17.11
CA LEU A 889 13.24 11.67 -17.89
C LEU A 889 13.41 13.10 -17.35
N LEU A 890 13.83 13.27 -16.09
CA LEU A 890 14.01 14.58 -15.45
C LEU A 890 14.82 15.58 -16.32
N PRO A 891 15.93 15.20 -16.98
CA PRO A 891 16.70 16.11 -17.83
C PRO A 891 15.94 16.65 -19.06
N LEU A 892 14.91 15.93 -19.52
CA LEU A 892 14.10 16.31 -20.68
C LEU A 892 13.13 17.45 -20.36
N ILE A 893 12.68 17.50 -19.12
CA ILE A 893 11.76 18.52 -18.59
C ILE A 893 12.53 19.81 -18.25
N GLU A 894 13.81 19.70 -17.88
CA GLU A 894 14.64 20.82 -17.44
C GLU A 894 15.32 21.62 -18.56
N SER A 895 15.24 21.19 -19.82
CA SER A 895 15.96 21.85 -20.92
C SER A 895 15.56 23.33 -21.07
N PRO A 896 16.47 24.30 -20.80
CA PRO A 896 16.16 25.71 -21.00
C PRO A 896 16.05 25.98 -22.50
N ARG A 897 15.03 26.75 -22.91
CA ARG A 897 14.95 27.40 -24.22
C ARG A 897 16.15 28.35 -24.39
N LEU A 898 17.29 27.84 -24.85
CA LEU A 898 18.46 28.64 -25.22
C LEU A 898 18.87 28.33 -26.65
N GLU A 899 18.04 28.70 -27.61
CA GLU A 899 18.48 28.99 -28.97
C GLU A 899 17.61 30.11 -29.55
N ASP A 900 18.02 31.38 -29.38
CA ASP A 900 17.73 32.40 -30.40
C ASP A 900 18.51 33.74 -30.27
N GLU A 901 19.38 33.96 -29.29
CA GLU A 901 20.09 35.27 -29.18
C GLU A 901 21.46 35.37 -29.88
N ASP A 902 22.11 34.27 -30.28
CA ASP A 902 23.49 34.34 -30.81
C ASP A 902 23.62 34.53 -32.35
N LYS A 903 22.52 34.79 -33.07
CA LYS A 903 22.55 35.12 -34.51
C LYS A 903 22.43 36.61 -34.86
N LYS A 904 22.69 37.53 -33.92
CA LYS A 904 22.67 38.98 -34.19
C LYS A 904 23.97 39.75 -33.93
N ALA A 905 25.11 39.05 -33.83
CA ALA A 905 26.43 39.70 -33.73
C ALA A 905 27.32 39.63 -35.00
N GLU A 906 26.85 39.04 -36.10
CA GLU A 906 27.47 39.20 -37.43
C GLU A 906 26.41 39.42 -38.52
N GLN A 907 25.84 40.64 -38.57
CA GLN A 907 25.37 41.29 -39.80
C GLN A 907 25.15 42.80 -39.63
#